data_AF-A0A8H5HQ77-F1
#
_entry.id   AF-A0A8H5HQ77-F1
#
_cell.length_a   1.000
_cell.length_b   1.000
_cell.length_c   1.000
_cell.angle_alpha   90.00
_cell.angle_beta   90.00
_cell.angle_gamma   90.00
#
_symmetry.space_group_name_H-M   'P 1'
#
loop_
_entity.id
_entity.type
_entity.pdbx_description
1 polymer ?
#
loop_
_entity_poly.entity_id
_entity_poly.type
_entity_poly.pdbx_seq_one_letter_code
_entity_poly.pdbx_strand_id
1 'polypeptide(L)'
;MCHSNIYSFFSCSRMVRLVNPSLSRPFPFSPRAKHSNDHLPLPSATLRHRKPPRLGNSLLTKRYIRLLILAILLAVVYLFFPLYSRSVEPIQLYYKCKPHKCTRNPDLVLLPPPYPPTSPPTQNQREGFPPLFEQWIEHERSYWQHAEDDGTTKFVYMRNHVFASGWGNALQEMILNTHLAYLSGRSFVFDNYTWDRSPLDYSSFNGKVTASRVPVSAMLAGPIIGGTFDSPHPDPLFPNAHSQPHPPSVSSEYYEHVCSNQTRVILDTDKLHKSVGNWDGEQNLRVFVDYLRSFSERCIEFELDAEHVFNIWMFGSPDFLTLWPSLSQSPILQQFTYSPLILAAYERNRHFFELPSLPNQNQYSDTTALNEAYASTPDSDLLMSSSRLKKHLYNITTIPLLPSSRLTLPLVPLERLSSLYPHAPASPSLKDTIPGLVVLHIRRGDFEGHCENLIEWRASFHAFNSFEDMRERDGFDAGEAGGGSMNPSGGEPVEPKVPSYHRPSSSSSSSLSSSSMELEPSEESFLTWILSWLGFGPSQSEKDLAWETYRANLTAYASAKEDYRVKKEKYENAKGKYLERCFPDIEQMVRRVRRVREDVAEATAAKAAVDGDGKGSDTAPLTRLYMMTNGKPPFLDELKAALQADSEAQAQTTPSSSSSPSSPHRLPPWESIHTSRDLMHGHGERQGGGGGGLGGLGWEEQYVAQTLDIYVAQRAEVFVGNGFSSLTANVVMLRRAHGVEGVKTRLW
;
A
#
# COMPACT_ATOMS: atom_id res chain seq x y z
N MET A 1 -20.43 6.11 -18.23
CA MET A 1 -19.34 6.06 -19.24
C MET A 1 -18.07 5.70 -18.49
N CYS A 2 -17.80 4.41 -18.35
CA CYS A 2 -16.51 3.89 -17.91
C CYS A 2 -16.07 3.01 -19.06
N HIS A 3 -15.12 3.48 -19.86
CA HIS A 3 -14.48 2.67 -20.87
C HIS A 3 -12.97 2.86 -20.72
N SER A 4 -12.30 1.72 -20.63
CA SER A 4 -10.85 1.55 -20.77
C SER A 4 -10.00 2.06 -19.62
N ASN A 5 -9.87 1.26 -18.54
CA ASN A 5 -8.67 1.27 -17.71
C ASN A 5 -8.47 -0.12 -17.09
N ILE A 6 -7.38 -0.77 -17.48
CA ILE A 6 -6.91 -2.08 -16.98
C ILE A 6 -6.16 -1.93 -15.63
N TYR A 7 -5.98 -0.71 -15.12
CA TYR A 7 -5.08 -0.42 -14.00
C TYR A 7 -5.75 -0.26 -12.63
N SER A 8 -6.97 -0.78 -12.46
CA SER A 8 -7.66 -0.85 -11.16
C SER A 8 -8.07 -2.29 -10.84
N PHE A 9 -7.08 -3.15 -10.63
CA PHE A 9 -7.28 -4.50 -10.09
C PHE A 9 -6.70 -4.65 -8.67
N PHE A 10 -6.83 -3.62 -7.85
CA PHE A 10 -6.84 -3.79 -6.40
C PHE A 10 -8.08 -3.07 -5.86
N SER A 11 -9.08 -3.87 -5.52
CA SER A 11 -10.40 -3.52 -4.95
C SER A 11 -11.58 -3.51 -5.94
N CYS A 12 -12.00 -4.70 -6.36
CA CYS A 12 -13.36 -4.94 -6.81
C CYS A 12 -13.90 -6.22 -6.16
N SER A 13 -14.08 -6.21 -4.84
CA SER A 13 -14.93 -7.21 -4.18
C SER A 13 -16.38 -6.96 -4.60
N ARG A 14 -16.96 -7.96 -5.27
CA ARG A 14 -18.36 -8.07 -5.69
C ARG A 14 -19.34 -7.33 -4.77
N MET A 15 -20.02 -6.31 -5.31
CA MET A 15 -21.36 -5.91 -4.87
C MET A 15 -22.33 -7.08 -5.13
N VAL A 16 -22.54 -7.94 -4.14
CA VAL A 16 -23.73 -8.80 -4.11
C VAL A 16 -24.90 -7.91 -3.69
N ARG A 17 -25.69 -7.46 -4.68
CA ARG A 17 -27.03 -6.94 -4.39
C ARG A 17 -27.93 -8.10 -3.99
N LEU A 18 -28.44 -7.99 -2.78
CA LEU A 18 -29.64 -8.66 -2.27
C LEU A 18 -30.79 -8.58 -3.29
N VAL A 19 -31.33 -9.73 -3.68
CA VAL A 19 -32.74 -9.88 -4.10
C VAL A 19 -33.29 -11.16 -3.47
N ASN A 20 -34.50 -10.99 -2.92
CA ASN A 20 -35.30 -11.84 -2.03
C ASN A 20 -35.42 -13.35 -2.32
N PRO A 21 -35.82 -14.14 -1.30
CA PRO A 21 -35.88 -15.60 -1.35
C PRO A 21 -37.16 -16.10 -2.03
N SER A 22 -37.05 -17.14 -2.85
CA SER A 22 -38.20 -17.92 -3.31
C SER A 22 -37.99 -19.40 -3.07
N LEU A 23 -38.84 -19.91 -2.19
CA LEU A 23 -39.10 -21.28 -1.76
C LEU A 23 -39.25 -22.31 -2.89
N SER A 24 -38.76 -23.53 -2.64
CA SER A 24 -39.37 -24.78 -3.10
C SER A 24 -39.09 -25.97 -2.15
N ARG A 25 -40.12 -26.28 -1.35
CA ARG A 25 -40.69 -27.57 -0.84
C ARG A 25 -40.03 -28.92 -1.25
N PRO A 26 -40.18 -30.05 -0.49
CA PRO A 26 -41.53 -30.64 -0.27
C PRO A 26 -41.86 -31.59 0.94
N PHE A 27 -43.19 -31.79 1.09
CA PHE A 27 -44.00 -32.90 1.71
C PHE A 27 -44.09 -33.12 3.25
N PRO A 28 -45.12 -33.82 3.80
CA PRO A 28 -46.53 -34.01 3.38
C PRO A 28 -47.64 -33.91 4.49
N PHE A 29 -48.89 -33.68 4.03
CA PHE A 29 -50.24 -34.16 4.46
C PHE A 29 -50.79 -34.24 5.91
N SER A 30 -52.07 -33.76 6.01
CA SER A 30 -53.29 -34.36 6.66
C SER A 30 -53.96 -33.59 7.86
N PRO A 31 -55.26 -33.81 8.20
CA PRO A 31 -56.38 -32.90 7.85
C PRO A 31 -57.46 -32.65 8.96
N ARG A 32 -58.45 -31.75 8.73
CA ARG A 32 -59.90 -31.78 9.15
C ARG A 32 -60.48 -30.34 9.24
N ALA A 33 -61.53 -29.98 8.47
CA ALA A 33 -62.99 -30.08 8.76
C ALA A 33 -63.44 -29.10 9.88
N LYS A 34 -64.54 -28.32 9.84
CA LYS A 34 -65.82 -28.31 9.09
C LYS A 34 -66.65 -27.06 9.50
N HIS A 35 -67.50 -26.55 8.59
CA HIS A 35 -68.85 -25.92 8.78
C HIS A 35 -69.02 -24.65 9.67
N SER A 36 -69.99 -23.75 9.51
CA SER A 36 -71.10 -23.54 8.55
C SER A 36 -71.79 -22.16 8.79
N ASN A 37 -72.30 -21.58 7.70
CA ASN A 37 -73.47 -20.72 7.45
C ASN A 37 -74.23 -20.00 8.60
N ASP A 38 -74.58 -18.73 8.36
CA ASP A 38 -75.97 -18.24 8.07
C ASP A 38 -75.95 -16.70 7.90
N HIS A 39 -76.20 -16.14 6.70
CA HIS A 39 -77.48 -15.66 6.12
C HIS A 39 -77.99 -14.28 6.61
N LEU A 40 -78.08 -13.29 5.70
CA LEU A 40 -79.25 -12.40 5.37
C LEU A 40 -78.83 -11.11 4.59
N PRO A 41 -79.72 -10.42 3.84
CA PRO A 41 -79.50 -10.11 2.42
C PRO A 41 -79.57 -8.60 2.02
N LEU A 42 -79.32 -8.38 0.72
CA LEU A 42 -79.39 -7.13 -0.07
C LEU A 42 -80.75 -6.40 -0.04
N PRO A 43 -80.78 -5.15 -0.53
CA PRO A 43 -81.47 -4.96 -1.81
C PRO A 43 -80.72 -4.08 -2.84
N SER A 44 -80.92 -4.45 -4.10
CA SER A 44 -80.46 -3.75 -5.30
C SER A 44 -81.42 -2.62 -5.71
N ALA A 45 -80.88 -1.52 -6.24
CA ALA A 45 -81.60 -0.60 -7.11
C ALA A 45 -80.76 -0.30 -8.36
N THR A 46 -81.36 -0.54 -9.51
CA THR A 46 -80.87 -0.39 -10.89
C THR A 46 -80.80 1.07 -11.35
N LEU A 47 -79.87 1.42 -12.25
CA LEU A 47 -80.14 2.38 -13.34
C LEU A 47 -79.14 2.26 -14.51
N ARG A 48 -79.68 2.47 -15.72
CA ARG A 48 -79.19 2.10 -17.06
C ARG A 48 -78.13 3.03 -17.67
N HIS A 49 -77.34 2.43 -18.56
CA HIS A 49 -76.58 2.95 -19.70
C HIS A 49 -76.62 4.45 -20.07
N ARG A 50 -75.43 5.04 -20.18
CA ARG A 50 -75.01 5.95 -21.29
C ARG A 50 -73.51 5.77 -21.60
N LYS A 51 -73.14 5.66 -22.87
CA LYS A 51 -71.76 5.63 -23.39
C LYS A 51 -71.13 7.03 -23.35
N PRO A 52 -69.80 7.15 -23.17
CA PRO A 52 -68.99 8.23 -23.72
C PRO A 52 -68.02 7.75 -24.83
N PRO A 53 -67.45 8.66 -25.63
CA PRO A 53 -67.04 8.40 -27.01
C PRO A 53 -65.60 7.91 -27.17
N ARG A 54 -65.32 7.37 -28.37
CA ARG A 54 -63.99 7.05 -28.90
C ARG A 54 -63.11 8.31 -28.93
N LEU A 55 -61.92 8.24 -28.35
CA LEU A 55 -60.80 9.14 -28.68
C LEU A 55 -59.76 8.36 -29.48
N GLY A 56 -59.38 8.92 -30.63
CA GLY A 56 -58.61 8.26 -31.67
C GLY A 56 -57.12 8.07 -31.35
N ASN A 57 -56.55 7.07 -32.03
CA ASN A 57 -55.13 6.78 -32.09
C ASN A 57 -54.35 7.98 -32.66
N SER A 58 -53.51 8.60 -31.83
CA SER A 58 -52.37 9.40 -32.29
C SER A 58 -51.10 8.75 -31.73
N LEU A 59 -50.58 7.78 -32.47
CA LEU A 59 -49.29 7.17 -32.18
C LEU A 59 -48.21 8.14 -32.66
N LEU A 60 -47.58 8.85 -31.72
CA LEU A 60 -46.28 9.46 -31.98
C LEU A 60 -45.35 8.37 -32.51
N THR A 61 -44.92 8.48 -33.76
CA THR A 61 -44.02 7.49 -34.35
C THR A 61 -42.71 7.43 -33.55
N LYS A 62 -42.07 6.26 -33.51
CA LYS A 62 -40.84 6.00 -32.73
C LYS A 62 -39.73 7.05 -32.91
N ARG A 63 -39.73 7.80 -34.02
CA ARG A 63 -38.86 8.96 -34.26
C ARG A 63 -39.11 10.12 -33.29
N TYR A 64 -40.35 10.48 -33.02
CA TYR A 64 -40.67 11.59 -32.12
C TYR A 64 -40.41 11.25 -30.65
N ILE A 65 -40.56 9.99 -30.26
CA ILE A 65 -40.17 9.52 -28.92
C ILE A 65 -38.66 9.65 -28.72
N ARG A 66 -37.85 9.27 -29.73
CA ARG A 66 -36.39 9.42 -29.68
C ARG A 66 -35.96 10.89 -29.62
N LEU A 67 -36.63 11.77 -30.36
CA LEU A 67 -36.38 13.22 -30.30
C LEU A 67 -36.76 13.82 -28.94
N LEU A 68 -37.86 13.35 -28.35
CA LEU A 68 -38.27 13.78 -27.00
C LEU A 68 -37.27 13.33 -25.93
N ILE A 69 -36.78 12.09 -26.00
CA ILE A 69 -35.76 11.58 -25.08
C ILE A 69 -34.44 12.36 -25.25
N LEU A 70 -34.03 12.66 -26.48
CA LEU A 70 -32.83 13.46 -26.74
C LEU A 70 -32.99 14.88 -26.21
N ALA A 71 -34.16 15.50 -26.38
CA ALA A 71 -34.46 16.83 -25.86
C ALA A 71 -34.45 16.86 -24.32
N ILE A 72 -34.98 15.82 -23.66
CA ILE A 72 -34.92 15.69 -22.20
C ILE A 72 -33.48 15.50 -21.72
N LEU A 73 -32.68 14.67 -22.39
CA LEU A 73 -31.27 14.48 -22.06
C LEU A 73 -30.47 15.78 -22.21
N LEU A 74 -30.69 16.52 -23.31
CA LEU A 74 -30.06 17.83 -23.52
C LEU A 74 -30.51 18.87 -22.50
N ALA A 75 -31.79 18.86 -22.10
CA ALA A 75 -32.30 19.73 -21.04
C ALA A 75 -31.71 19.39 -19.67
N VAL A 76 -31.52 18.10 -19.35
CA VAL A 76 -30.84 17.66 -18.12
C VAL A 76 -29.37 18.10 -18.16
N VAL A 77 -28.68 17.93 -19.27
CA VAL A 77 -27.31 18.46 -19.41
C VAL A 77 -27.34 19.98 -19.23
N TYR A 78 -28.19 20.72 -19.93
CA TYR A 78 -28.22 22.18 -19.85
C TYR A 78 -28.61 22.73 -18.46
N LEU A 79 -29.48 22.03 -17.71
CA LEU A 79 -29.91 22.45 -16.37
C LEU A 79 -28.95 22.02 -15.26
N PHE A 80 -28.22 20.92 -15.42
CA PHE A 80 -27.28 20.41 -14.41
C PHE A 80 -25.81 20.74 -14.69
N PHE A 81 -25.45 21.10 -15.93
CA PHE A 81 -24.09 21.56 -16.28
C PHE A 81 -23.68 22.85 -15.53
N PRO A 82 -24.56 23.85 -15.30
CA PRO A 82 -24.21 25.05 -14.51
C PRO A 82 -24.04 24.77 -13.00
N LEU A 83 -24.59 23.64 -12.50
CA LEU A 83 -24.42 23.21 -11.11
C LEU A 83 -23.12 22.42 -10.91
N TYR A 84 -22.62 21.75 -11.95
CA TYR A 84 -21.33 21.08 -11.95
C TYR A 84 -20.17 22.02 -12.31
N SER A 85 -20.46 23.09 -13.08
CA SER A 85 -19.48 24.12 -13.47
C SER A 85 -19.44 25.32 -12.53
N ARG A 86 -19.94 25.20 -11.29
CA ARG A 86 -19.48 26.11 -10.23
C ARG A 86 -18.02 25.75 -9.99
N SER A 87 -17.16 26.42 -10.74
CA SER A 87 -15.80 26.74 -10.38
C SER A 87 -15.76 26.86 -8.86
N VAL A 88 -15.15 25.89 -8.22
CA VAL A 88 -14.61 26.07 -6.88
C VAL A 88 -13.75 27.32 -7.02
N GLU A 89 -14.24 28.46 -6.54
CA GLU A 89 -13.37 29.59 -6.30
C GLU A 89 -12.24 29.03 -5.44
N PRO A 90 -10.98 29.10 -5.89
CA PRO A 90 -9.89 28.61 -5.07
C PRO A 90 -9.98 29.39 -3.77
N ILE A 91 -9.97 28.66 -2.65
CA ILE A 91 -9.85 29.23 -1.31
C ILE A 91 -8.54 30.02 -1.31
N GLN A 92 -8.60 31.29 -1.71
CA GLN A 92 -7.50 32.25 -1.78
C GLN A 92 -7.09 32.73 -0.37
N LEU A 93 -7.55 32.06 0.70
CA LEU A 93 -7.47 32.57 2.06
C LEU A 93 -6.33 31.98 2.92
N TYR A 94 -5.45 31.12 2.40
CA TYR A 94 -4.51 30.38 3.25
C TYR A 94 -3.00 30.53 2.94
N TYR A 95 -2.60 31.47 2.06
CA TYR A 95 -1.19 31.64 1.64
C TYR A 95 -0.49 32.88 2.19
N LYS A 96 -0.70 33.21 3.47
CA LYS A 96 0.24 34.10 4.16
C LYS A 96 0.79 33.37 5.36
N CYS A 97 1.79 32.55 5.09
CA CYS A 97 2.92 32.46 6.01
C CYS A 97 3.39 33.92 6.20
N LYS A 98 2.93 34.58 7.28
CA LYS A 98 3.32 35.96 7.54
C LYS A 98 4.86 35.94 7.63
N PRO A 99 5.58 36.95 7.14
CA PRO A 99 7.06 36.98 7.16
C PRO A 99 7.72 36.85 8.55
N HIS A 100 6.92 36.74 9.61
CA HIS A 100 7.33 36.47 11.00
C HIS A 100 6.86 35.10 11.54
N LYS A 101 6.24 34.25 10.71
CA LYS A 101 5.69 32.91 11.06
C LYS A 101 6.38 31.75 10.35
N CYS A 102 7.11 32.00 9.28
CA CYS A 102 7.85 30.95 8.58
C CYS A 102 9.14 30.66 9.35
N THR A 103 9.43 29.38 9.52
CA THR A 103 10.64 28.94 10.22
C THR A 103 11.86 29.36 9.39
N ARG A 104 12.87 30.01 10.00
CA ARG A 104 14.10 30.38 9.26
C ARG A 104 15.14 29.26 9.20
N ASN A 105 14.94 28.18 9.95
CA ASN A 105 15.82 27.03 9.95
C ASN A 105 15.17 25.91 9.10
N PRO A 106 15.86 25.40 8.07
CA PRO A 106 15.34 24.38 7.17
C PRO A 106 15.06 23.03 7.82
N ASP A 107 15.69 22.76 8.96
CA ASP A 107 15.68 21.46 9.61
C ASP A 107 14.87 21.51 10.91
N LEU A 108 13.87 22.38 11.03
CA LEU A 108 12.92 22.32 12.15
C LEU A 108 11.87 21.24 11.92
N VAL A 109 11.61 20.47 12.98
CA VAL A 109 10.62 19.39 12.99
C VAL A 109 9.58 19.60 14.10
N LEU A 110 8.35 19.19 13.84
CA LEU A 110 7.24 19.21 14.81
C LEU A 110 7.36 18.04 15.80
N LEU A 111 7.40 18.34 17.10
CA LEU A 111 7.28 17.31 18.11
C LEU A 111 5.82 16.82 18.22
N PRO A 112 5.59 15.53 18.44
CA PRO A 112 4.24 14.98 18.59
C PRO A 112 3.58 15.51 19.88
N PRO A 113 2.26 15.31 20.06
CA PRO A 113 1.60 15.60 21.34
C PRO A 113 2.23 14.85 22.52
N PRO A 114 2.26 15.45 23.72
CA PRO A 114 2.77 14.78 24.91
C PRO A 114 1.92 13.54 25.23
N TYR A 115 2.57 12.51 25.77
CA TYR A 115 1.92 11.28 26.18
C TYR A 115 2.15 10.98 27.68
N PRO A 116 1.12 10.56 28.44
CA PRO A 116 -0.27 10.39 28.02
C PRO A 116 -0.91 11.74 27.61
N PRO A 117 -1.93 11.72 26.72
CA PRO A 117 -2.55 12.94 26.24
C PRO A 117 -3.06 13.79 27.40
N THR A 118 -2.69 15.07 27.40
CA THR A 118 -3.07 16.03 28.45
C THR A 118 -4.49 16.58 28.25
N SER A 119 -5.03 16.43 27.03
CA SER A 119 -6.38 16.85 26.65
C SER A 119 -7.34 15.66 26.60
N PRO A 120 -8.64 15.88 26.91
CA PRO A 120 -9.66 14.86 26.72
C PRO A 120 -9.79 14.52 25.23
N PRO A 121 -10.18 13.28 24.87
CA PRO A 121 -10.32 12.90 23.49
C PRO A 121 -11.36 13.79 22.78
N THR A 122 -11.17 14.05 21.49
CA THR A 122 -12.12 14.74 20.62
C THR A 122 -13.33 13.86 20.33
N GLN A 123 -14.38 14.43 19.73
CA GLN A 123 -15.55 13.64 19.31
C GLN A 123 -15.17 12.59 18.28
N ASN A 124 -14.38 12.96 17.26
CA ASN A 124 -13.87 12.04 16.24
C ASN A 124 -13.07 10.88 16.87
N GLN A 125 -12.21 11.17 17.85
CA GLN A 125 -11.49 10.16 18.61
C GLN A 125 -12.44 9.18 19.34
N ARG A 126 -13.47 9.71 20.01
CA ARG A 126 -14.47 8.87 20.70
C ARG A 126 -15.31 8.03 19.74
N GLU A 127 -15.56 8.53 18.55
CA GLU A 127 -16.31 7.84 17.49
C GLU A 127 -15.42 6.87 16.69
N GLY A 128 -14.12 6.78 16.99
CA GLY A 128 -13.18 5.87 16.33
C GLY A 128 -12.75 6.32 14.93
N PHE A 129 -12.92 7.60 14.61
CA PHE A 129 -12.41 8.15 13.34
C PHE A 129 -10.88 8.24 13.37
N PRO A 130 -10.23 8.00 12.22
CA PRO A 130 -8.82 8.28 12.03
C PRO A 130 -8.46 9.76 12.30
N PRO A 131 -7.24 10.06 12.73
CA PRO A 131 -6.71 11.42 12.76
C PRO A 131 -6.59 12.00 11.35
N LEU A 132 -6.79 13.30 11.22
CA LEU A 132 -6.54 14.06 9.98
C LEU A 132 -5.19 14.80 10.02
N PHE A 133 -4.44 14.68 11.12
CA PHE A 133 -3.07 15.20 11.27
C PHE A 133 -2.96 16.71 11.00
N GLU A 134 -3.94 17.51 11.46
CA GLU A 134 -4.06 18.92 11.12
C GLU A 134 -2.84 19.76 11.50
N GLN A 135 -2.18 19.40 12.62
CA GLN A 135 -0.96 20.10 13.07
C GLN A 135 0.26 19.80 12.19
N TRP A 136 0.33 18.57 11.65
CA TRP A 136 1.38 18.16 10.71
C TRP A 136 1.19 18.84 9.35
N ILE A 137 -0.05 18.96 8.88
CA ILE A 137 -0.38 19.71 7.66
C ILE A 137 0.00 21.20 7.82
N GLU A 138 -0.33 21.82 8.95
CA GLU A 138 0.03 23.21 9.20
C GLU A 138 1.56 23.38 9.32
N HIS A 139 2.26 22.39 9.88
CA HIS A 139 3.71 22.39 9.91
C HIS A 139 4.32 22.35 8.49
N GLU A 140 3.83 21.49 7.61
CA GLU A 140 4.29 21.45 6.21
C GLU A 140 4.10 22.79 5.51
N ARG A 141 2.97 23.49 5.74
CA ARG A 141 2.74 24.84 5.19
C ARG A 141 3.66 25.92 5.78
N SER A 142 4.19 25.69 6.98
CA SER A 142 5.05 26.63 7.69
C SER A 142 6.53 26.52 7.31
N TYR A 143 6.87 25.53 6.48
CA TYR A 143 8.22 25.27 6.02
C TYR A 143 8.83 26.50 5.34
N TRP A 144 10.13 26.67 5.59
CA TRP A 144 10.88 27.85 5.15
C TRP A 144 10.85 28.03 3.63
N GLN A 145 10.93 26.94 2.87
CA GLN A 145 10.92 26.93 1.42
C GLN A 145 9.55 27.27 0.82
N HIS A 146 8.50 27.43 1.64
CA HIS A 146 7.19 27.91 1.24
C HIS A 146 6.95 29.39 1.61
N ALA A 147 7.93 30.06 2.22
CA ALA A 147 7.79 31.42 2.71
C ALA A 147 7.72 32.46 1.58
N GLU A 148 8.65 32.38 0.64
CA GLU A 148 8.75 33.30 -0.49
C GLU A 148 9.19 32.55 -1.76
N ASP A 149 8.61 32.95 -2.89
CA ASP A 149 9.01 32.45 -4.19
C ASP A 149 10.09 33.36 -4.80
N ASP A 150 11.29 32.81 -5.02
CA ASP A 150 12.41 33.51 -5.66
C ASP A 150 12.26 33.65 -7.18
N GLY A 151 11.29 32.98 -7.79
CA GLY A 151 11.08 32.99 -9.24
C GLY A 151 11.99 32.04 -10.03
N THR A 152 13.01 31.45 -9.41
CA THR A 152 14.09 30.73 -10.12
C THR A 152 13.99 29.21 -9.97
N THR A 153 13.40 28.74 -8.88
CA THR A 153 13.33 27.30 -8.58
C THR A 153 12.48 26.56 -9.61
N LYS A 154 13.07 25.59 -10.32
CA LYS A 154 12.35 24.68 -11.21
C LYS A 154 11.78 23.51 -10.42
N PHE A 155 10.53 23.14 -10.70
CA PHE A 155 9.83 22.05 -10.01
C PHE A 155 9.60 20.87 -10.95
N VAL A 156 9.34 19.70 -10.38
CA VAL A 156 8.72 18.56 -11.07
C VAL A 156 7.68 17.94 -10.13
N TYR A 157 6.43 17.88 -10.60
CA TYR A 157 5.33 17.27 -9.84
C TYR A 157 4.87 15.95 -10.44
N MET A 158 5.06 14.87 -9.69
CA MET A 158 4.56 13.54 -9.99
C MET A 158 3.08 13.47 -9.59
N ARG A 159 2.23 14.19 -10.33
CA ARG A 159 0.78 14.22 -10.08
C ARG A 159 0.15 12.84 -10.20
N ASN A 160 0.77 11.96 -10.98
CA ASN A 160 0.46 10.54 -11.11
C ASN A 160 1.02 9.65 -9.97
N HIS A 161 1.52 10.20 -8.85
CA HIS A 161 2.01 9.40 -7.73
C HIS A 161 1.02 8.32 -7.29
N VAL A 162 1.54 7.19 -6.80
CA VAL A 162 0.74 6.05 -6.38
C VAL A 162 -0.29 6.45 -5.32
N PHE A 163 -1.52 5.97 -5.52
CA PHE A 163 -2.62 6.13 -4.59
C PHE A 163 -3.36 4.80 -4.39
N ALA A 164 -4.30 4.75 -3.44
CA ALA A 164 -5.10 3.55 -3.13
C ALA A 164 -4.24 2.28 -2.91
N SER A 165 -3.02 2.47 -2.42
CA SER A 165 -2.00 1.43 -2.27
C SER A 165 -1.34 1.53 -0.90
N GLY A 166 -0.80 0.42 -0.42
CA GLY A 166 -0.10 0.38 0.87
C GLY A 166 1.13 1.30 0.91
N TRP A 167 1.47 1.77 2.11
CA TRP A 167 2.62 2.65 2.36
C TRP A 167 3.94 2.16 1.74
N GLY A 168 4.15 0.84 1.66
CA GLY A 168 5.34 0.28 1.02
C GLY A 168 5.51 0.72 -0.44
N ASN A 169 4.43 0.82 -1.21
CA ASN A 169 4.49 1.31 -2.59
C ASN A 169 4.74 2.83 -2.62
N ALA A 170 4.02 3.58 -1.77
CA ALA A 170 4.12 5.04 -1.70
C ALA A 170 5.51 5.53 -1.30
N LEU A 171 6.09 4.95 -0.24
CA LEU A 171 7.43 5.30 0.23
C LEU A 171 8.49 5.03 -0.85
N GLN A 172 8.42 3.86 -1.48
CA GLN A 172 9.38 3.46 -2.49
C GLN A 172 9.35 4.38 -3.71
N GLU A 173 8.16 4.68 -4.23
CA GLU A 173 8.01 5.58 -5.36
C GLU A 173 8.45 7.00 -5.00
N MET A 174 8.12 7.47 -3.79
CA MET A 174 8.51 8.79 -3.31
C MET A 174 10.04 8.94 -3.23
N ILE A 175 10.76 7.92 -2.73
CA ILE A 175 12.23 7.89 -2.71
C ILE A 175 12.79 8.01 -4.14
N LEU A 176 12.29 7.19 -5.07
CA LEU A 176 12.76 7.16 -6.45
C LEU A 176 12.45 8.45 -7.21
N ASN A 177 11.25 9.00 -7.03
CA ASN A 177 10.82 10.26 -7.65
C ASN A 177 11.60 11.46 -7.08
N THR A 178 11.93 11.45 -5.79
CA THR A 178 12.81 12.47 -5.19
C THR A 178 14.22 12.39 -5.78
N HIS A 179 14.76 11.17 -5.95
CA HIS A 179 16.07 10.97 -6.57
C HIS A 179 16.09 11.39 -8.04
N LEU A 180 15.04 11.08 -8.80
CA LEU A 180 14.88 11.55 -10.18
C LEU A 180 14.84 13.08 -10.26
N ALA A 181 14.07 13.73 -9.38
CA ALA A 181 14.00 15.18 -9.29
C ALA A 181 15.39 15.78 -8.99
N TYR A 182 16.07 15.20 -7.99
CA TYR A 182 17.44 15.56 -7.60
C TYR A 182 18.42 15.52 -8.78
N LEU A 183 18.44 14.42 -9.53
CA LEU A 183 19.29 14.27 -10.70
C LEU A 183 18.91 15.21 -11.85
N SER A 184 17.63 15.53 -12.01
CA SER A 184 17.17 16.49 -13.03
C SER A 184 17.49 17.95 -12.69
N GLY A 185 17.94 18.24 -11.46
CA GLY A 185 18.18 19.60 -10.98
C GLY A 185 16.87 20.37 -10.73
N ARG A 186 15.79 19.67 -10.40
CA ARG A 186 14.46 20.24 -10.13
C ARG A 186 14.05 19.89 -8.71
N SER A 187 13.43 20.86 -8.02
CA SER A 187 12.77 20.62 -6.75
C SER A 187 11.68 19.57 -6.92
N PHE A 188 11.75 18.53 -6.10
CA PHE A 188 10.68 17.55 -5.98
C PHE A 188 9.45 18.20 -5.38
N VAL A 189 8.27 17.89 -5.92
CA VAL A 189 6.99 18.28 -5.34
C VAL A 189 6.39 17.06 -4.66
N PHE A 190 6.48 17.01 -3.32
CA PHE A 190 5.93 15.92 -2.54
C PHE A 190 4.44 16.10 -2.33
N ASP A 191 3.71 14.99 -2.32
CA ASP A 191 2.28 14.94 -1.98
C ASP A 191 2.07 14.02 -0.78
N ASN A 192 0.89 14.14 -0.17
CA ASN A 192 0.47 13.31 0.93
C ASN A 192 0.48 11.81 0.55
N TYR A 193 0.62 10.94 1.54
CA TYR A 193 0.26 9.54 1.36
C TYR A 193 -1.25 9.43 1.12
N THR A 194 -1.64 9.18 -0.13
CA THR A 194 -3.03 9.30 -0.58
C THR A 194 -3.68 7.94 -0.79
N TRP A 195 -4.72 7.64 -0.01
CA TRP A 195 -5.57 6.47 -0.22
C TRP A 195 -6.72 6.77 -1.19
N ASP A 196 -7.34 7.95 -1.05
CA ASP A 196 -8.44 8.40 -1.90
C ASP A 196 -8.18 9.83 -2.39
N ARG A 197 -8.23 10.02 -3.72
CA ARG A 197 -8.06 11.32 -4.39
C ARG A 197 -9.32 12.19 -4.35
N SER A 198 -10.45 11.68 -3.87
CA SER A 198 -11.68 12.45 -3.68
C SER A 198 -11.48 13.60 -2.66
N PRO A 199 -12.28 14.68 -2.71
CA PRO A 199 -12.13 15.79 -1.78
C PRO A 199 -12.58 15.46 -0.33
N LEU A 200 -12.95 14.21 -0.05
CA LEU A 200 -13.39 13.78 1.27
C LEU A 200 -12.18 13.51 2.18
N ASP A 201 -12.30 13.90 3.45
CA ASP A 201 -11.27 13.69 4.47
C ASP A 201 -11.09 12.20 4.82
N TYR A 202 -12.16 11.42 4.69
CA TYR A 202 -12.21 10.00 5.01
C TYR A 202 -12.62 9.16 3.81
N SER A 203 -12.11 7.94 3.80
CA SER A 203 -12.49 6.87 2.87
C SER A 203 -12.71 5.56 3.62
N SER A 204 -13.05 4.49 2.90
CA SER A 204 -13.31 3.17 3.48
C SER A 204 -12.46 2.10 2.80
N PHE A 205 -11.77 1.29 3.60
CA PHE A 205 -11.00 0.13 3.15
C PHE A 205 -11.31 -1.09 4.01
N ASN A 206 -11.70 -2.20 3.38
CA ASN A 206 -12.09 -3.45 4.07
C ASN A 206 -13.12 -3.24 5.20
N GLY A 207 -14.07 -2.32 4.99
CA GLY A 207 -15.11 -1.98 5.97
C GLY A 207 -14.62 -1.14 7.16
N LYS A 208 -13.37 -0.66 7.14
CA LYS A 208 -12.82 0.27 8.13
C LYS A 208 -12.68 1.67 7.53
N VAL A 209 -13.01 2.68 8.32
CA VAL A 209 -12.77 4.08 7.97
C VAL A 209 -11.26 4.35 8.04
N THR A 210 -10.72 4.99 7.01
CA THR A 210 -9.33 5.45 6.95
C THR A 210 -9.29 6.92 6.54
N ALA A 211 -8.26 7.65 6.98
CA ALA A 211 -8.00 8.97 6.42
C ALA A 211 -7.73 8.82 4.92
N SER A 212 -8.26 9.73 4.11
CA SER A 212 -8.00 9.73 2.66
C SER A 212 -6.56 10.12 2.36
N ARG A 213 -5.94 10.92 3.24
CA ARG A 213 -4.59 11.47 3.09
C ARG A 213 -3.89 11.50 4.44
N VAL A 214 -2.61 11.18 4.45
CA VAL A 214 -1.73 11.35 5.61
C VAL A 214 -0.55 12.25 5.20
N PRO A 215 -0.28 13.35 5.92
CA PRO A 215 0.86 14.20 5.63
C PRO A 215 2.18 13.44 5.83
N VAL A 216 3.11 13.63 4.91
CA VAL A 216 4.36 12.88 4.90
C VAL A 216 5.22 13.25 6.12
N SER A 217 5.11 14.48 6.61
CA SER A 217 5.76 14.94 7.86
C SER A 217 5.35 14.14 9.11
N ALA A 218 4.19 13.47 9.12
CA ALA A 218 3.83 12.57 10.20
C ALA A 218 4.64 11.26 10.17
N MET A 219 5.27 10.90 9.06
CA MET A 219 5.99 9.64 8.86
C MET A 219 7.50 9.83 8.66
N LEU A 220 7.90 10.84 7.90
CA LEU A 220 9.27 11.10 7.49
C LEU A 220 9.71 12.52 7.85
N ALA A 221 11.01 12.76 7.77
CA ALA A 221 11.67 14.05 7.80
C ALA A 221 12.83 14.07 6.78
N GLY A 222 13.57 15.16 6.70
CA GLY A 222 14.76 15.27 5.85
C GLY A 222 14.45 15.63 4.38
N PRO A 223 15.36 15.36 3.44
CA PRO A 223 15.31 15.94 2.08
C PRO A 223 14.05 15.63 1.28
N ILE A 224 13.43 14.47 1.50
CA ILE A 224 12.21 14.05 0.79
C ILE A 224 11.07 15.07 0.98
N ILE A 225 10.98 15.69 2.15
CA ILE A 225 9.94 16.69 2.47
C ILE A 225 10.48 18.12 2.63
N GLY A 226 11.72 18.36 2.19
CA GLY A 226 12.31 19.69 2.10
C GLY A 226 13.32 20.05 3.20
N GLY A 227 13.82 19.07 3.95
CA GLY A 227 15.05 19.24 4.74
C GLY A 227 16.27 19.51 3.86
N THR A 228 17.35 19.95 4.47
CA THR A 228 18.59 20.32 3.78
C THR A 228 19.23 19.12 3.07
N PHE A 229 19.78 19.32 1.87
CA PHE A 229 20.67 18.35 1.24
C PHE A 229 22.11 18.60 1.69
N ASP A 230 22.77 17.62 2.30
CA ASP A 230 24.23 17.68 2.49
C ASP A 230 24.98 17.93 1.16
N SER A 231 26.25 18.32 1.28
CA SER A 231 27.11 18.69 0.15
C SER A 231 27.01 17.67 -1.00
N PRO A 232 26.95 18.12 -2.27
CA PRO A 232 26.74 17.23 -3.40
C PRO A 232 27.79 16.13 -3.49
N HIS A 233 27.35 14.88 -3.50
CA HIS A 233 28.19 13.71 -3.74
C HIS A 233 28.15 13.36 -5.23
N PRO A 234 29.27 12.98 -5.86
CA PRO A 234 29.27 12.56 -7.26
C PRO A 234 28.36 11.34 -7.44
N ASP A 235 27.34 11.46 -8.29
CA ASP A 235 26.50 10.32 -8.64
C ASP A 235 27.27 9.39 -9.60
N PRO A 236 27.37 8.07 -9.31
CA PRO A 236 28.10 7.13 -10.16
C PRO A 236 27.58 7.00 -11.60
N LEU A 237 26.27 7.19 -11.82
CA LEU A 237 25.66 7.13 -13.14
C LEU A 237 25.55 8.51 -13.80
N PHE A 238 25.58 9.58 -13.01
CA PHE A 238 25.47 10.97 -13.47
C PHE A 238 26.59 11.87 -12.89
N PRO A 239 27.85 11.68 -13.29
CA PRO A 239 29.00 12.38 -12.69
C PRO A 239 28.95 13.91 -12.83
N ASN A 240 28.21 14.44 -13.80
CA ASN A 240 28.06 15.87 -14.05
C ASN A 240 26.78 16.47 -13.44
N ALA A 241 25.99 15.71 -12.66
CA ALA A 241 24.70 16.18 -12.14
C ALA A 241 24.82 17.27 -11.06
N HIS A 242 26.02 17.59 -10.58
CA HIS A 242 26.18 18.40 -9.37
C HIS A 242 27.23 19.50 -9.52
N SER A 243 26.77 20.73 -9.76
CA SER A 243 27.63 21.93 -9.70
C SER A 243 27.06 23.06 -8.84
N GLN A 244 25.84 22.87 -8.29
CA GLN A 244 25.11 23.87 -7.51
C GLN A 244 24.34 23.20 -6.36
N PRO A 245 24.02 23.94 -5.27
CA PRO A 245 23.09 23.47 -4.25
C PRO A 245 21.74 23.09 -4.87
N HIS A 246 21.19 21.95 -4.46
CA HIS A 246 19.89 21.50 -4.94
C HIS A 246 18.75 22.22 -4.18
N PRO A 247 17.68 22.68 -4.86
CA PRO A 247 16.54 23.27 -4.18
C PRO A 247 15.81 22.25 -3.28
N PRO A 248 15.32 22.65 -2.10
CA PRO A 248 14.57 21.78 -1.19
C PRO A 248 13.24 21.32 -1.83
N SER A 249 12.78 20.13 -1.47
CA SER A 249 11.46 19.64 -1.88
C SER A 249 10.33 20.53 -1.33
N VAL A 250 9.27 20.70 -2.10
CA VAL A 250 8.11 21.55 -1.76
C VAL A 250 6.81 20.76 -1.76
N SER A 251 5.79 21.23 -1.04
CA SER A 251 4.49 20.56 -1.02
C SER A 251 3.74 20.78 -2.33
N SER A 252 2.86 19.82 -2.68
CA SER A 252 1.91 19.93 -3.78
C SER A 252 1.06 21.21 -3.67
N GLU A 253 0.64 21.57 -2.46
CA GLU A 253 -0.10 22.80 -2.17
C GLU A 253 0.69 24.05 -2.61
N TYR A 254 1.96 24.17 -2.19
CA TYR A 254 2.83 25.30 -2.55
C TYR A 254 3.09 25.37 -4.05
N TYR A 255 3.36 24.23 -4.69
CA TYR A 255 3.53 24.15 -6.14
C TYR A 255 2.27 24.63 -6.87
N GLU A 256 1.07 24.19 -6.46
CA GLU A 256 -0.19 24.61 -7.08
C GLU A 256 -0.41 26.12 -6.97
N HIS A 257 -0.01 26.71 -5.84
CA HIS A 257 -0.06 28.16 -5.62
C HIS A 257 0.91 28.91 -6.55
N VAL A 258 2.20 28.57 -6.53
CA VAL A 258 3.24 29.30 -7.29
C VAL A 258 3.08 29.12 -8.80
N CYS A 259 2.65 27.93 -9.23
CA CYS A 259 2.45 27.61 -10.63
C CYS A 259 1.02 27.90 -11.13
N SER A 260 0.16 28.58 -10.35
CA SER A 260 -1.25 28.84 -10.75
C SER A 260 -1.36 29.74 -11.98
N ASN A 261 -0.45 30.70 -12.11
CA ASN A 261 -0.44 31.71 -13.17
C ASN A 261 0.72 31.52 -14.17
N GLN A 262 1.40 30.38 -14.11
CA GLN A 262 2.52 30.05 -14.99
C GLN A 262 2.10 29.00 -16.03
N THR A 263 2.82 28.95 -17.14
CA THR A 263 2.68 27.85 -18.10
C THR A 263 3.16 26.56 -17.45
N ARG A 264 2.26 25.58 -17.35
CA ARG A 264 2.58 24.23 -16.89
C ARG A 264 2.80 23.33 -18.10
N VAL A 265 3.91 22.60 -18.10
CA VAL A 265 4.14 21.55 -19.09
C VAL A 265 3.64 20.24 -18.51
N ILE A 266 2.66 19.62 -19.18
CA ILE A 266 2.10 18.34 -18.78
C ILE A 266 2.81 17.23 -19.57
N LEU A 267 3.40 16.29 -18.86
CA LEU A 267 4.23 15.22 -19.38
C LEU A 267 3.46 13.89 -19.40
N ASP A 268 3.67 13.13 -20.47
CA ASP A 268 3.06 11.82 -20.69
C ASP A 268 4.16 10.74 -20.63
N THR A 269 4.05 9.85 -19.64
CA THR A 269 5.03 8.78 -19.37
C THR A 269 5.02 7.69 -20.43
N ASP A 270 3.88 7.44 -21.08
CA ASP A 270 3.72 6.33 -22.04
C ASP A 270 4.62 6.51 -23.28
N LYS A 271 4.99 7.76 -23.58
CA LYS A 271 5.92 8.08 -24.66
C LYS A 271 7.33 7.59 -24.35
N LEU A 272 7.73 7.61 -23.08
CA LEU A 272 9.08 7.28 -22.62
C LEU A 272 9.20 5.80 -22.28
N HIS A 273 8.20 5.18 -21.67
CA HIS A 273 8.26 3.74 -21.37
C HIS A 273 8.44 2.89 -22.63
N LYS A 274 7.93 3.34 -23.79
CA LYS A 274 8.17 2.69 -25.08
C LYS A 274 9.65 2.69 -25.52
N SER A 275 10.48 3.60 -25.00
CA SER A 275 11.90 3.68 -25.30
C SER A 275 12.82 3.05 -24.24
N VAL A 276 12.25 2.49 -23.16
CA VAL A 276 13.00 1.79 -22.11
C VAL A 276 12.96 0.28 -22.38
N GLY A 277 14.11 -0.39 -22.41
CA GLY A 277 14.19 -1.82 -22.64
C GLY A 277 13.91 -2.61 -21.36
N ASN A 278 13.15 -3.72 -21.47
CA ASN A 278 12.97 -4.81 -20.49
C ASN A 278 12.95 -4.42 -18.99
N TRP A 279 12.43 -3.25 -18.65
CA TRP A 279 12.33 -2.76 -17.27
C TRP A 279 13.68 -2.48 -16.58
N ASP A 280 14.73 -2.20 -17.34
CA ASP A 280 16.05 -1.82 -16.81
C ASP A 280 16.00 -0.50 -16.02
N GLY A 281 16.51 -0.55 -14.79
CA GLY A 281 16.43 0.58 -13.85
C GLY A 281 17.28 1.78 -14.26
N GLU A 282 18.52 1.54 -14.67
CA GLU A 282 19.45 2.59 -15.10
C GLU A 282 18.94 3.30 -16.36
N GLN A 283 18.53 2.55 -17.37
CA GLN A 283 18.03 3.09 -18.64
C GLN A 283 16.78 3.94 -18.39
N ASN A 284 15.84 3.47 -17.57
CA ASN A 284 14.66 4.25 -17.18
C ASN A 284 15.08 5.56 -16.52
N LEU A 285 15.96 5.49 -15.52
CA LEU A 285 16.44 6.67 -14.80
C LEU A 285 17.10 7.68 -15.76
N ARG A 286 17.97 7.22 -16.68
CA ARG A 286 18.62 8.08 -17.68
C ARG A 286 17.62 8.76 -18.61
N VAL A 287 16.69 7.99 -19.19
CA VAL A 287 15.68 8.51 -20.12
C VAL A 287 14.85 9.59 -19.45
N PHE A 288 14.39 9.36 -18.22
CA PHE A 288 13.60 10.36 -17.50
C PHE A 288 14.44 11.57 -17.07
N VAL A 289 15.67 11.39 -16.60
CA VAL A 289 16.56 12.52 -16.26
C VAL A 289 16.81 13.42 -17.48
N ASP A 290 17.17 12.83 -18.63
CA ASP A 290 17.43 13.58 -19.86
C ASP A 290 16.17 14.28 -20.37
N TYR A 291 15.02 13.60 -20.28
CA TYR A 291 13.74 14.18 -20.64
C TYR A 291 13.39 15.40 -19.77
N LEU A 292 13.50 15.30 -18.45
CA LEU A 292 13.20 16.40 -17.53
C LEU A 292 14.18 17.58 -17.68
N ARG A 293 15.44 17.31 -18.04
CA ARG A 293 16.46 18.33 -18.32
C ARG A 293 16.24 19.05 -19.66
N SER A 294 15.53 18.43 -20.60
CA SER A 294 15.21 19.04 -21.90
C SER A 294 14.23 20.23 -21.79
N PHE A 295 13.49 20.33 -20.68
CA PHE A 295 12.56 21.42 -20.44
C PHE A 295 13.22 22.60 -19.73
N SER A 296 13.02 23.79 -20.28
CA SER A 296 13.47 25.04 -19.67
C SER A 296 12.45 25.57 -18.66
N GLU A 297 11.20 25.14 -18.80
CA GLU A 297 10.03 25.57 -18.06
C GLU A 297 10.15 25.24 -16.57
N ARG A 298 9.62 26.18 -15.78
CA ARG A 298 9.69 26.13 -14.33
C ARG A 298 8.76 25.09 -13.74
N CYS A 299 7.52 25.04 -14.20
CA CYS A 299 6.48 24.17 -13.68
C CYS A 299 6.22 23.02 -14.66
N ILE A 300 6.66 21.82 -14.31
CA ILE A 300 6.36 20.61 -15.08
C ILE A 300 5.65 19.60 -14.18
N GLU A 301 4.65 18.91 -14.71
CA GLU A 301 3.92 17.86 -14.01
C GLU A 301 3.62 16.69 -14.94
N PHE A 302 3.55 15.48 -14.40
CA PHE A 302 3.03 14.34 -15.14
C PHE A 302 1.51 14.37 -15.18
N GLU A 303 0.91 13.88 -16.26
CA GLU A 303 -0.53 13.73 -16.40
C GLU A 303 -1.10 12.84 -15.28
N LEU A 304 -2.21 13.25 -14.65
CA LEU A 304 -2.74 12.65 -13.40
C LEU A 304 -3.00 11.14 -13.49
N ASP A 305 -3.46 10.68 -14.65
CA ASP A 305 -3.87 9.30 -14.93
C ASP A 305 -2.86 8.53 -15.79
N ALA A 306 -1.67 9.11 -16.05
CA ALA A 306 -0.60 8.43 -16.77
C ALA A 306 0.09 7.35 -15.91
N GLU A 307 0.77 6.41 -16.56
CA GLU A 307 1.54 5.38 -15.87
C GLU A 307 2.62 6.00 -14.96
N HIS A 308 2.93 5.36 -13.83
CA HIS A 308 3.95 5.88 -12.92
C HIS A 308 5.35 5.80 -13.56
N VAL A 309 6.21 6.79 -13.28
CA VAL A 309 7.60 6.84 -13.81
C VAL A 309 8.41 5.58 -13.46
N PHE A 310 8.16 5.04 -12.28
CA PHE A 310 8.65 3.74 -11.84
C PHE A 310 7.43 2.83 -11.67
N ASN A 311 7.09 2.08 -12.71
CA ASN A 311 5.86 1.29 -12.75
C ASN A 311 6.01 -0.07 -12.04
N ILE A 312 4.88 -0.72 -11.79
CA ILE A 312 4.83 -1.99 -11.05
C ILE A 312 5.58 -3.14 -11.74
N TRP A 313 5.66 -3.14 -13.08
CA TRP A 313 6.34 -4.19 -13.83
C TRP A 313 7.85 -4.11 -13.65
N MET A 314 8.38 -2.89 -13.53
CA MET A 314 9.77 -2.65 -13.15
C MET A 314 10.09 -3.21 -11.78
N PHE A 315 9.21 -3.00 -10.80
CA PHE A 315 9.36 -3.58 -9.48
C PHE A 315 9.26 -5.11 -9.45
N GLY A 316 8.74 -5.74 -10.51
CA GLY A 316 8.74 -7.19 -10.68
C GLY A 316 9.99 -7.76 -11.37
N SER A 317 11.00 -6.94 -11.69
CA SER A 317 12.20 -7.36 -12.42
C SER A 317 13.49 -7.17 -11.59
N PRO A 318 14.44 -8.12 -11.61
CA PRO A 318 15.76 -7.91 -11.02
C PRO A 318 16.59 -6.86 -11.79
N ASP A 319 16.31 -6.63 -13.07
CA ASP A 319 16.98 -5.61 -13.89
C ASP A 319 16.75 -4.19 -13.38
N PHE A 320 15.74 -3.99 -12.51
CA PHE A 320 15.55 -2.73 -11.81
C PHE A 320 16.76 -2.34 -10.94
N LEU A 321 17.53 -3.33 -10.45
CA LEU A 321 18.68 -3.08 -9.59
C LEU A 321 19.86 -2.40 -10.30
N THR A 322 19.83 -2.24 -11.62
CA THR A 322 20.89 -1.52 -12.35
C THR A 322 20.99 -0.04 -11.94
N LEU A 323 19.92 0.57 -11.41
CA LEU A 323 19.97 1.93 -10.86
C LEU A 323 20.61 2.03 -9.46
N TRP A 324 20.83 0.89 -8.78
CA TRP A 324 21.31 0.85 -7.39
C TRP A 324 22.61 1.63 -7.14
N PRO A 325 23.63 1.62 -8.02
CA PRO A 325 24.84 2.42 -7.82
C PRO A 325 24.56 3.92 -7.68
N SER A 326 23.57 4.45 -8.40
CA SER A 326 23.14 5.86 -8.28
C SER A 326 22.29 6.08 -7.03
N LEU A 327 21.24 5.28 -6.83
CA LEU A 327 20.32 5.47 -5.72
C LEU A 327 20.98 5.27 -4.35
N SER A 328 21.88 4.30 -4.21
CA SER A 328 22.57 4.01 -2.95
C SER A 328 23.46 5.16 -2.47
N GLN A 329 24.00 5.98 -3.38
CA GLN A 329 24.81 7.16 -3.06
C GLN A 329 23.99 8.45 -2.99
N SER A 330 22.68 8.36 -3.27
CA SER A 330 21.80 9.52 -3.28
C SER A 330 21.66 10.13 -1.89
N PRO A 331 21.65 11.48 -1.77
CA PRO A 331 21.34 12.13 -0.50
C PRO A 331 19.95 11.75 0.03
N ILE A 332 19.02 11.33 -0.85
CA ILE A 332 17.68 10.88 -0.46
C ILE A 332 17.74 9.64 0.45
N LEU A 333 18.63 8.69 0.14
CA LEU A 333 18.82 7.49 0.96
C LEU A 333 19.84 7.71 2.08
N GLN A 334 20.91 8.45 1.82
CA GLN A 334 21.96 8.69 2.81
C GLN A 334 21.49 9.57 3.99
N GLN A 335 20.56 10.49 3.74
CA GLN A 335 19.95 11.36 4.76
C GLN A 335 18.48 10.98 5.02
N PHE A 336 18.11 9.72 4.75
CA PHE A 336 16.76 9.23 5.03
C PHE A 336 16.45 9.38 6.52
N THR A 337 15.36 10.07 6.84
CA THR A 337 15.05 10.45 8.23
C THR A 337 13.60 10.18 8.56
N TYR A 338 13.35 9.62 9.74
CA TYR A 338 12.00 9.35 10.25
C TYR A 338 11.45 10.56 11.04
N SER A 339 10.13 10.73 11.04
CA SER A 339 9.49 11.84 11.77
C SER A 339 9.63 11.68 13.29
N PRO A 340 9.58 12.79 14.05
CA PRO A 340 9.53 12.74 15.51
C PRO A 340 8.37 11.91 16.08
N LEU A 341 7.26 11.76 15.33
CA LEU A 341 6.14 10.90 15.71
C LEU A 341 6.56 9.42 15.77
N ILE A 342 7.33 8.96 14.79
CA ILE A 342 7.85 7.59 14.75
C ILE A 342 8.91 7.37 15.83
N LEU A 343 9.80 8.33 16.03
CA LEU A 343 10.85 8.23 17.05
C LEU A 343 10.28 8.21 18.47
N ALA A 344 9.29 9.05 18.76
CA ALA A 344 8.59 9.05 20.05
C ALA A 344 7.83 7.74 20.28
N ALA A 345 7.18 7.22 19.24
CA ALA A 345 6.49 5.93 19.30
C ALA A 345 7.46 4.80 19.63
N TYR A 346 8.63 4.78 18.99
CA TYR A 346 9.69 3.81 19.30
C TYR A 346 10.19 3.97 20.73
N GLU A 347 10.61 5.18 21.14
CA GLU A 347 11.20 5.45 22.45
C GLU A 347 10.28 4.97 23.59
N ARG A 348 8.97 5.25 23.50
CA ARG A 348 7.98 4.78 24.48
C ARG A 348 7.81 3.26 24.49
N ASN A 349 7.95 2.61 23.34
CA ASN A 349 7.70 1.19 23.14
C ASN A 349 8.99 0.35 23.05
N ARG A 350 10.15 0.93 23.35
CA ARG A 350 11.47 0.28 23.19
C ARG A 350 11.60 -1.06 23.93
N HIS A 351 10.86 -1.23 25.02
CA HIS A 351 10.82 -2.46 25.82
C HIS A 351 10.30 -3.70 25.07
N PHE A 352 9.64 -3.52 23.92
CA PHE A 352 9.26 -4.63 23.04
C PHE A 352 10.39 -5.08 22.09
N PHE A 353 11.45 -4.28 21.94
CA PHE A 353 12.51 -4.49 20.95
C PHE A 353 13.89 -4.71 21.60
N GLU A 354 14.19 -3.91 22.62
CA GLU A 354 15.48 -3.85 23.30
C GLU A 354 15.43 -4.52 24.67
N LEU A 355 16.60 -4.96 25.16
CA LEU A 355 16.74 -5.31 26.57
C LEU A 355 16.75 -4.05 27.44
N PRO A 356 16.27 -4.12 28.69
CA PRO A 356 16.50 -3.07 29.66
C PRO A 356 18.02 -2.87 29.82
N SER A 357 18.54 -1.73 29.38
CA SER A 357 19.90 -1.33 29.67
C SER A 357 20.11 -1.35 31.19
N LEU A 358 21.16 -2.00 31.69
CA LEU A 358 21.59 -1.82 33.08
C LEU A 358 21.75 -0.29 33.29
N PRO A 359 21.14 0.30 34.34
CA PRO A 359 21.12 1.75 34.48
C PRO A 359 22.55 2.26 34.62
N ASN A 360 23.07 2.85 33.54
CA ASN A 360 24.30 3.58 33.59
C ASN A 360 24.00 4.86 34.39
N GLN A 361 24.59 4.99 35.58
CA GLN A 361 24.26 6.05 36.55
C GLN A 361 24.46 7.49 36.03
N ASN A 362 24.93 7.68 34.81
CA ASN A 362 25.15 8.97 34.18
C ASN A 362 24.11 9.36 33.10
N GLN A 363 23.04 8.57 32.90
CA GLN A 363 22.07 8.80 31.81
C GLN A 363 20.66 9.19 32.28
N TYR A 364 20.46 9.39 33.58
CA TYR A 364 19.18 9.84 34.15
C TYR A 364 19.15 11.37 34.26
N SER A 365 19.01 12.06 33.13
CA SER A 365 18.87 13.53 33.10
C SER A 365 18.17 14.00 31.83
N ASP A 366 16.95 13.52 31.49
CA ASP A 366 16.29 14.05 30.27
C ASP A 366 14.77 14.13 30.22
N THR A 367 14.05 13.69 31.26
CA THR A 367 12.66 14.16 31.42
C THR A 367 12.60 15.68 31.53
N THR A 368 13.68 16.31 32.02
CA THR A 368 13.85 17.76 32.03
C THR A 368 13.88 18.36 30.63
N ALA A 369 14.65 17.84 29.65
CA ALA A 369 14.73 18.48 28.33
C ALA A 369 13.45 18.34 27.51
N LEU A 370 12.75 17.21 27.62
CA LEU A 370 11.44 17.04 26.99
C LEU A 370 10.41 17.99 27.63
N ASN A 371 10.37 18.05 28.97
CA ASN A 371 9.51 19.00 29.68
C ASN A 371 9.90 20.46 29.39
N GLU A 372 11.18 20.78 29.24
CA GLU A 372 11.69 22.09 28.83
C GLU A 372 11.27 22.41 27.39
N ALA A 373 11.34 21.46 26.46
CA ALA A 373 10.89 21.65 25.08
C ALA A 373 9.38 21.92 24.98
N TYR A 374 8.57 21.22 25.79
CA TYR A 374 7.14 21.49 25.90
C TYR A 374 6.82 22.76 26.70
N ALA A 375 7.70 23.18 27.63
CA ALA A 375 7.56 24.43 28.37
C ALA A 375 7.99 25.66 27.53
N SER A 376 8.96 25.49 26.63
CA SER A 376 9.40 26.48 25.63
C SER A 376 8.43 26.49 24.44
N THR A 377 7.18 26.88 24.69
CA THR A 377 6.28 27.23 23.59
C THR A 377 6.75 28.55 22.95
N PRO A 378 6.56 28.77 21.63
CA PRO A 378 7.19 29.89 20.91
C PRO A 378 6.71 31.30 21.31
N ASP A 379 5.83 31.44 22.30
CA ASP A 379 5.39 32.77 22.77
C ASP A 379 6.50 33.52 23.54
N SER A 380 7.55 32.86 24.03
CA SER A 380 8.63 33.53 24.77
C SER A 380 9.70 34.20 23.88
N ASP A 381 10.04 33.61 22.73
CA ASP A 381 11.13 34.12 21.87
C ASP A 381 10.67 35.21 20.90
N LEU A 382 9.36 35.33 20.67
CA LEU A 382 8.77 36.42 19.88
C LEU A 382 8.74 37.77 20.61
N LEU A 383 9.09 37.82 21.90
CA LEU A 383 8.99 39.01 22.76
C LEU A 383 10.32 39.67 23.14
N MET A 384 11.48 39.08 22.81
CA MET A 384 12.79 39.67 23.16
C MET A 384 13.34 40.69 22.15
N SER A 385 12.56 41.10 21.16
CA SER A 385 12.86 42.27 20.30
C SER A 385 11.88 43.42 20.53
N SER A 386 11.69 43.82 21.79
CA SER A 386 11.40 45.23 22.07
C SER A 386 12.13 45.64 23.34
N SER A 387 13.08 46.55 23.16
CA SER A 387 13.78 47.18 24.25
C SER A 387 12.85 48.18 24.96
N ARG A 388 12.94 48.20 26.30
CA ARG A 388 12.36 49.16 27.27
C ARG A 388 10.91 48.89 27.73
N LEU A 389 10.77 48.37 28.96
CA LEU A 389 10.27 49.18 30.09
C LEU A 389 10.42 48.47 31.48
N LYS A 390 11.14 49.17 32.35
CA LYS A 390 11.07 49.30 33.83
C LYS A 390 10.59 48.15 34.73
N LYS A 391 11.54 47.76 35.60
CA LYS A 391 11.40 47.37 37.02
C LYS A 391 10.15 47.96 37.71
N HIS A 392 9.28 47.10 38.26
CA HIS A 392 8.77 47.23 39.63
C HIS A 392 8.14 45.93 40.18
N LEU A 393 8.76 45.45 41.26
CA LEU A 393 8.18 44.93 42.53
C LEU A 393 7.09 43.83 42.51
N TYR A 394 7.48 42.72 43.16
CA TYR A 394 6.67 41.60 43.66
C TYR A 394 5.50 42.04 44.57
N ASN A 395 4.31 41.43 44.43
CA ASN A 395 3.75 40.49 45.42
C ASN A 395 2.32 39.98 45.09
N ILE A 396 2.16 38.65 45.27
CA ILE A 396 1.00 37.94 45.85
C ILE A 396 -0.21 37.58 44.96
N THR A 397 -0.34 36.24 44.79
CA THR A 397 -1.53 35.40 44.58
C THR A 397 -2.53 35.78 43.50
N THR A 398 -2.33 35.17 42.33
CA THR A 398 -3.44 34.73 41.48
C THR A 398 -2.93 33.55 40.65
N ILE A 399 -3.63 32.42 40.75
CA ILE A 399 -3.52 31.31 39.81
C ILE A 399 -3.73 31.92 38.42
N PRO A 400 -2.77 31.84 37.47
CA PRO A 400 -3.05 32.27 36.12
C PRO A 400 -3.99 31.22 35.53
N LEU A 401 -5.24 31.62 35.31
CA LEU A 401 -6.10 30.96 34.35
C LEU A 401 -5.36 30.96 33.02
N LEU A 402 -4.85 29.80 32.62
CA LEU A 402 -4.27 29.55 31.30
C LEU A 402 -5.29 30.03 30.25
N PRO A 403 -4.92 30.95 29.35
CA PRO A 403 -5.81 31.32 28.27
C PRO A 403 -6.04 30.09 27.40
N SER A 404 -7.31 29.79 27.16
CA SER A 404 -7.74 28.85 26.12
C SER A 404 -7.38 29.42 24.75
N SER A 405 -6.14 29.22 24.33
CA SER A 405 -5.67 29.48 22.98
C SER A 405 -4.77 28.31 22.57
N ARG A 406 -5.30 27.51 21.62
CA ARG A 406 -4.65 26.42 20.85
C ARG A 406 -3.20 26.14 21.25
N LEU A 407 -2.97 25.03 21.97
CA LEU A 407 -1.63 24.46 22.14
C LEU A 407 -1.04 24.18 20.75
N THR A 408 -0.14 25.04 20.29
CA THR A 408 0.72 24.76 19.13
C THR A 408 1.84 23.85 19.61
N LEU A 409 1.98 22.67 19.00
CA LEU A 409 3.09 21.76 19.31
C LEU A 409 4.45 22.43 19.08
N PRO A 410 5.47 22.10 19.88
CA PRO A 410 6.78 22.74 19.79
C PRO A 410 7.53 22.32 18.52
N LEU A 411 8.26 23.27 17.95
CA LEU A 411 9.21 23.04 16.84
C LEU A 411 10.62 22.99 17.41
N VAL A 412 11.42 22.00 17.01
CA VAL A 412 12.82 21.87 17.42
C VAL A 412 13.73 21.60 16.23
N PRO A 413 15.00 22.02 16.26
CA PRO A 413 15.99 21.60 15.27
C PRO A 413 16.16 20.08 15.25
N LEU A 414 16.29 19.49 14.05
CA LEU A 414 16.44 18.06 13.82
C LEU A 414 17.60 17.47 14.62
N GLU A 415 18.72 18.20 14.76
CA GLU A 415 19.87 17.72 15.53
C GLU A 415 19.55 17.48 17.02
N ARG A 416 18.53 18.16 17.57
CA ARG A 416 18.10 17.97 18.96
C ARG A 416 17.32 16.67 19.18
N LEU A 417 16.84 16.00 18.13
CA LEU A 417 16.12 14.74 18.29
C LEU A 417 16.97 13.66 18.96
N SER A 418 18.29 13.67 18.74
CA SER A 418 19.23 12.75 19.41
C SER A 418 19.25 12.91 20.93
N SER A 419 19.03 14.12 21.44
CA SER A 419 18.88 14.37 22.88
C SER A 419 17.50 13.97 23.40
N LEU A 420 16.44 14.24 22.64
CA LEU A 420 15.07 13.97 23.06
C LEU A 420 14.71 12.48 23.02
N TYR A 421 15.25 11.75 22.04
CA TYR A 421 15.02 10.32 21.80
C TYR A 421 16.36 9.59 21.66
N PRO A 422 17.11 9.43 22.77
CA PRO A 422 18.49 8.93 22.72
C PRO A 422 18.62 7.48 22.24
N HIS A 423 17.53 6.68 22.22
CA HIS A 423 17.51 5.31 21.71
C HIS A 423 16.84 5.21 20.34
N ALA A 424 16.38 6.33 19.77
CA ALA A 424 15.70 6.40 18.49
C ALA A 424 16.42 7.37 17.53
N PRO A 425 17.58 6.96 16.94
CA PRO A 425 18.25 7.78 15.94
C PRO A 425 17.30 8.06 14.77
N ALA A 426 17.22 9.33 14.38
CA ALA A 426 16.34 9.80 13.31
C ALA A 426 16.74 9.24 11.93
N SER A 427 18.05 9.03 11.72
CA SER A 427 18.65 8.44 10.52
C SER A 427 19.55 7.26 10.95
N PRO A 428 18.98 6.05 11.14
CA PRO A 428 19.74 4.92 11.68
C PRO A 428 20.89 4.48 10.77
N SER A 429 22.07 4.29 11.37
CA SER A 429 23.27 3.76 10.73
C SER A 429 23.50 2.28 11.06
N LEU A 430 24.56 1.69 10.50
CA LEU A 430 24.99 0.32 10.83
C LEU A 430 25.26 0.12 12.33
N LYS A 431 25.62 1.17 13.07
CA LYS A 431 25.91 1.10 14.52
C LYS A 431 24.65 1.08 15.39
N ASP A 432 23.50 1.41 14.79
CA ASP A 432 22.22 1.55 15.49
C ASP A 432 21.36 0.27 15.42
N THR A 433 21.97 -0.84 14.99
CA THR A 433 21.35 -2.17 15.00
C THR A 433 21.04 -2.60 16.44
N ILE A 434 19.89 -3.25 16.64
CA ILE A 434 19.40 -3.75 17.92
C ILE A 434 19.91 -5.20 18.08
N PRO A 435 20.98 -5.46 18.86
CA PRO A 435 21.65 -6.75 18.86
C PRO A 435 20.76 -7.86 19.41
N GLY A 436 20.67 -9.00 18.72
CA GLY A 436 19.87 -10.15 19.17
C GLY A 436 18.37 -10.09 18.84
N LEU A 437 17.91 -9.01 18.18
CA LEU A 437 16.54 -8.87 17.70
C LEU A 437 16.37 -9.46 16.29
N VAL A 438 15.40 -10.36 16.15
CA VAL A 438 14.90 -10.85 14.87
C VAL A 438 13.58 -10.18 14.56
N VAL A 439 13.48 -9.57 13.38
CA VAL A 439 12.21 -9.01 12.89
C VAL A 439 11.67 -9.85 11.75
N LEU A 440 10.40 -10.25 11.85
CA LEU A 440 9.70 -11.02 10.81
C LEU A 440 8.64 -10.16 10.13
N HIS A 441 8.69 -10.06 8.80
CA HIS A 441 7.59 -9.52 8.01
C HIS A 441 6.71 -10.62 7.43
N ILE A 442 5.52 -10.76 8.02
CA ILE A 442 4.57 -11.83 7.67
C ILE A 442 3.33 -11.20 7.03
N ARG A 443 3.10 -11.55 5.76
CA ARG A 443 1.88 -11.17 5.04
C ARG A 443 0.78 -12.22 5.25
N ARG A 444 -0.41 -11.75 5.62
CA ARG A 444 -1.63 -12.51 5.84
C ARG A 444 -2.82 -11.79 5.18
N GLY A 445 -4.05 -12.25 5.42
CA GLY A 445 -5.27 -11.52 5.05
C GLY A 445 -5.42 -11.34 3.54
N ASP A 446 -5.48 -10.09 3.08
CA ASP A 446 -5.61 -9.72 1.66
C ASP A 446 -4.48 -10.25 0.77
N PHE A 447 -3.36 -10.65 1.35
CA PHE A 447 -2.22 -11.18 0.60
C PHE A 447 -2.41 -12.63 0.12
N GLU A 448 -3.36 -13.39 0.67
CA GLU A 448 -3.62 -14.76 0.24
C GLU A 448 -3.98 -14.82 -1.25
N GLY A 449 -5.00 -14.04 -1.66
CA GLY A 449 -5.36 -13.91 -3.08
C GLY A 449 -4.29 -13.20 -3.92
N HIS A 450 -3.50 -12.31 -3.32
CA HIS A 450 -2.38 -11.69 -4.02
C HIS A 450 -1.29 -12.70 -4.40
N CYS A 451 -0.99 -13.66 -3.51
CA CYS A 451 -0.03 -14.73 -3.80
C CYS A 451 -0.48 -15.61 -4.97
N GLU A 452 -1.79 -15.87 -5.11
CA GLU A 452 -2.33 -16.60 -6.27
C GLU A 452 -2.04 -15.85 -7.58
N ASN A 453 -2.24 -14.53 -7.58
CA ASN A 453 -1.93 -13.68 -8.74
C ASN A 453 -0.43 -13.67 -9.06
N LEU A 454 0.43 -13.58 -8.05
CA LEU A 454 1.89 -13.61 -8.25
C LEU A 454 2.37 -14.91 -8.88
N ILE A 455 1.72 -16.04 -8.54
CA ILE A 455 1.99 -17.34 -9.17
C ILE A 455 1.53 -17.34 -10.63
N GLU A 456 0.34 -16.80 -10.91
CA GLU A 456 -0.20 -16.69 -12.26
C GLU A 456 0.69 -15.81 -13.16
N TRP A 457 1.11 -14.65 -12.65
CA TRP A 457 2.00 -13.73 -13.34
C TRP A 457 3.46 -14.20 -13.38
N ARG A 458 3.79 -15.23 -12.57
CA ARG A 458 5.15 -15.70 -12.36
C ARG A 458 6.10 -14.57 -11.99
N ALA A 459 5.66 -13.78 -11.04
CA ALA A 459 6.40 -12.61 -10.60
C ALA A 459 7.74 -13.05 -10.00
N SER A 460 8.82 -12.34 -10.35
CA SER A 460 10.05 -12.46 -9.58
C SER A 460 9.87 -11.86 -8.18
N PHE A 461 10.85 -12.05 -7.30
CA PHE A 461 10.91 -11.21 -6.11
C PHE A 461 10.91 -9.74 -6.50
N HIS A 462 10.27 -8.94 -5.65
CA HIS A 462 10.16 -7.52 -5.85
C HIS A 462 11.56 -6.91 -5.92
N ALA A 463 11.92 -6.19 -6.98
CA ALA A 463 13.21 -5.54 -7.26
C ALA A 463 14.25 -5.53 -6.13
N PHE A 464 14.09 -4.68 -5.09
CA PHE A 464 15.06 -4.58 -3.99
C PHE A 464 15.19 -5.83 -3.10
N ASN A 465 14.27 -6.77 -3.16
CA ASN A 465 14.37 -8.10 -2.55
C ASN A 465 15.17 -9.10 -3.41
N SER A 466 15.65 -8.70 -4.59
CA SER A 466 16.35 -9.57 -5.55
C SER A 466 17.87 -9.40 -5.55
N PHE A 467 18.47 -8.79 -4.52
CA PHE A 467 19.94 -8.77 -4.39
C PHE A 467 20.48 -10.19 -4.20
N GLU A 468 21.45 -10.56 -5.04
CA GLU A 468 21.95 -11.93 -5.16
C GLU A 468 22.57 -12.48 -3.87
N ASP A 469 23.22 -11.65 -3.07
CA ASP A 469 23.87 -12.06 -1.82
C ASP A 469 22.91 -12.26 -0.63
N MET A 470 21.61 -11.99 -0.80
CA MET A 470 20.53 -12.39 0.15
C MET A 470 19.79 -13.63 -0.32
N ARG A 471 20.03 -14.04 -1.57
CA ARG A 471 19.26 -15.11 -2.19
C ARG A 471 19.59 -16.43 -1.50
N GLU A 472 18.53 -17.15 -1.14
CA GLU A 472 18.68 -18.47 -0.57
C GLU A 472 19.20 -19.46 -1.62
N ARG A 473 20.18 -20.27 -1.23
CA ARG A 473 20.77 -21.30 -2.09
C ARG A 473 19.98 -22.61 -2.01
N ASP A 474 18.66 -22.52 -2.12
CA ASP A 474 17.73 -23.65 -2.03
C ASP A 474 17.12 -24.04 -3.38
N GLY A 475 17.64 -23.47 -4.47
CA GLY A 475 17.20 -23.75 -5.84
C GLY A 475 15.85 -23.11 -6.19
N PHE A 476 15.33 -22.20 -5.36
CA PHE A 476 14.24 -21.33 -5.80
C PHE A 476 14.79 -20.26 -6.76
N ASP A 477 14.22 -20.24 -7.96
CA ASP A 477 14.45 -19.19 -8.94
C ASP A 477 13.09 -18.62 -9.39
N ALA A 478 12.83 -17.39 -8.98
CA ALA A 478 11.60 -16.70 -9.34
C ALA A 478 11.57 -16.34 -10.84
N GLY A 479 12.74 -16.16 -11.47
CA GLY A 479 12.92 -15.83 -12.89
C GLY A 479 12.90 -17.03 -13.83
N GLU A 480 13.42 -18.21 -13.46
CA GLU A 480 13.20 -19.45 -14.24
C GLU A 480 11.72 -19.88 -14.20
N ALA A 481 11.03 -19.52 -13.12
CA ALA A 481 9.58 -19.63 -13.05
C ALA A 481 8.85 -18.58 -13.89
N GLY A 482 9.49 -17.48 -14.32
CA GLY A 482 8.89 -16.26 -14.85
C GLY A 482 9.46 -15.76 -16.19
N GLY A 483 8.96 -16.33 -17.28
CA GLY A 483 9.10 -15.77 -18.63
C GLY A 483 7.74 -15.47 -19.24
N GLY A 484 7.36 -14.19 -19.27
CA GLY A 484 6.26 -13.64 -20.07
C GLY A 484 5.04 -13.16 -19.29
N SER A 485 4.75 -11.86 -19.40
CA SER A 485 3.50 -11.23 -18.99
C SER A 485 2.29 -11.97 -19.59
N MET A 486 1.34 -12.37 -18.75
CA MET A 486 0.06 -12.92 -19.19
C MET A 486 -1.10 -12.27 -18.42
N ASN A 487 -2.10 -11.86 -19.21
CA ASN A 487 -3.31 -11.16 -18.77
C ASN A 487 -4.33 -12.20 -18.20
N PRO A 488 -4.85 -12.04 -16.97
CA PRO A 488 -5.59 -13.09 -16.24
C PRO A 488 -7.08 -13.24 -16.64
N SER A 489 -7.48 -12.80 -17.84
CA SER A 489 -8.89 -12.79 -18.25
C SER A 489 -9.41 -14.11 -18.84
N GLY A 490 -8.63 -15.19 -18.80
CA GLY A 490 -8.98 -16.47 -19.45
C GLY A 490 -9.64 -17.47 -18.50
N GLY A 491 -10.97 -17.39 -18.33
CA GLY A 491 -11.73 -18.55 -17.84
C GLY A 491 -11.54 -19.76 -18.75
N GLU A 492 -11.85 -20.97 -18.28
CA GLU A 492 -11.84 -22.17 -19.12
C GLU A 492 -12.57 -21.87 -20.44
N PRO A 493 -11.94 -22.13 -21.60
CA PRO A 493 -12.56 -21.76 -22.86
C PRO A 493 -13.95 -22.41 -22.93
N VAL A 494 -14.94 -21.60 -23.30
CA VAL A 494 -16.32 -22.06 -23.40
C VAL A 494 -16.47 -22.76 -24.75
N GLU A 495 -16.96 -24.00 -24.71
CA GLU A 495 -17.20 -24.78 -25.92
C GLU A 495 -18.16 -24.02 -26.86
N PRO A 496 -17.81 -23.82 -28.15
CA PRO A 496 -18.68 -23.15 -29.08
C PRO A 496 -20.00 -23.91 -29.19
N LYS A 497 -21.11 -23.24 -28.89
CA LYS A 497 -22.44 -23.83 -29.04
C LYS A 497 -22.65 -24.14 -30.52
N VAL A 498 -22.90 -25.42 -30.83
CA VAL A 498 -23.41 -25.83 -32.13
C VAL A 498 -24.67 -25.01 -32.43
N PRO A 499 -24.79 -24.36 -33.60
CA PRO A 499 -26.06 -23.76 -34.02
C PRO A 499 -27.15 -24.82 -33.92
N SER A 500 -28.11 -24.64 -33.01
CA SER A 500 -29.16 -25.62 -32.78
C SER A 500 -30.14 -25.61 -33.95
N TYR A 501 -29.89 -26.41 -34.98
CA TYR A 501 -30.98 -27.03 -35.71
C TYR A 501 -31.44 -28.22 -34.86
N HIS A 502 -32.62 -28.08 -34.26
CA HIS A 502 -33.13 -29.06 -33.31
C HIS A 502 -33.16 -30.48 -33.92
N ARG A 503 -32.45 -31.39 -33.27
CA ARG A 503 -32.84 -32.80 -33.18
C ARG A 503 -33.42 -33.01 -31.78
N PRO A 504 -34.68 -33.45 -31.60
CA PRO A 504 -35.18 -33.85 -30.30
C PRO A 504 -34.60 -35.21 -29.90
N SER A 505 -34.24 -35.31 -28.62
CA SER A 505 -33.84 -36.52 -27.90
C SER A 505 -35.00 -37.51 -27.74
N SER A 506 -34.70 -38.82 -27.77
CA SER A 506 -35.36 -39.77 -26.86
C SER A 506 -34.48 -40.98 -26.57
N SER A 507 -34.07 -41.07 -25.30
CA SER A 507 -33.80 -42.26 -24.48
C SER A 507 -33.67 -43.64 -25.16
N SER A 508 -32.50 -44.26 -25.07
CA SER A 508 -32.24 -45.39 -24.14
C SER A 508 -30.82 -45.93 -24.30
N SER A 509 -30.29 -46.34 -23.15
CA SER A 509 -29.06 -47.06 -22.79
C SER A 509 -28.14 -47.70 -23.86
N SER A 510 -26.85 -47.60 -23.53
CA SER A 510 -25.77 -48.60 -23.61
C SER A 510 -24.72 -48.52 -24.74
N SER A 511 -23.48 -48.33 -24.25
CA SER A 511 -22.19 -48.87 -24.70
C SER A 511 -21.65 -48.57 -26.12
N LEU A 512 -20.59 -47.76 -26.09
CA LEU A 512 -19.25 -48.00 -26.67
C LEU A 512 -19.06 -48.20 -28.18
N SER A 513 -18.15 -47.34 -28.64
CA SER A 513 -17.03 -47.56 -29.57
C SER A 513 -17.23 -47.19 -31.04
N SER A 514 -16.25 -46.39 -31.46
CA SER A 514 -15.72 -46.16 -32.80
C SER A 514 -16.43 -46.85 -33.96
N SER A 515 -16.93 -46.05 -34.91
CA SER A 515 -16.52 -46.11 -36.31
C SER A 515 -17.16 -44.99 -37.11
N SER A 516 -16.41 -44.53 -38.10
CA SER A 516 -16.77 -43.73 -39.27
C SER A 516 -18.25 -43.74 -39.62
N MET A 517 -18.88 -42.56 -39.64
CA MET A 517 -20.29 -42.41 -40.03
C MET A 517 -20.36 -41.57 -41.30
N GLU A 518 -20.46 -42.26 -42.44
CA GLU A 518 -20.96 -41.68 -43.69
C GLU A 518 -22.42 -41.23 -43.45
N LEU A 519 -22.69 -39.95 -43.69
CA LEU A 519 -23.98 -39.30 -43.49
C LEU A 519 -24.78 -39.31 -44.79
N GLU A 520 -25.73 -40.22 -44.90
CA GLU A 520 -26.88 -40.13 -45.81
C GLU A 520 -27.89 -39.07 -45.30
N PRO A 521 -28.51 -38.25 -46.17
CA PRO A 521 -29.31 -37.09 -45.76
C PRO A 521 -30.79 -37.46 -45.49
N SER A 522 -31.40 -36.92 -44.42
CA SER A 522 -32.85 -37.00 -44.20
C SER A 522 -33.44 -35.68 -43.64
N GLU A 523 -34.76 -35.56 -43.77
CA GLU A 523 -35.51 -34.39 -44.26
C GLU A 523 -35.56 -33.12 -43.38
N GLU A 524 -35.54 -31.95 -44.05
CA GLU A 524 -35.75 -30.62 -43.47
C GLU A 524 -37.19 -30.43 -42.95
N SER A 525 -37.39 -29.59 -41.92
CA SER A 525 -38.75 -29.21 -41.50
C SER A 525 -39.50 -28.52 -42.65
N PHE A 526 -40.77 -28.85 -42.85
CA PHE A 526 -41.60 -28.33 -43.94
C PHE A 526 -41.62 -26.79 -44.04
N LEU A 527 -41.54 -26.08 -42.90
CA LEU A 527 -41.46 -24.61 -42.84
C LEU A 527 -40.10 -24.07 -43.28
N THR A 528 -38.99 -24.73 -42.92
CA THR A 528 -37.65 -24.36 -43.41
C THR A 528 -37.48 -24.66 -44.89
N TRP A 529 -38.09 -25.75 -45.36
CA TRP A 529 -38.14 -26.09 -46.78
C TRP A 529 -38.97 -25.07 -47.59
N ILE A 530 -40.15 -24.66 -47.10
CA ILE A 530 -40.98 -23.60 -47.73
C ILE A 530 -40.23 -22.27 -47.80
N LEU A 531 -39.57 -21.85 -46.71
CA LEU A 531 -38.83 -20.60 -46.68
C LEU A 531 -37.61 -20.64 -47.62
N SER A 532 -36.92 -21.78 -47.70
CA SER A 532 -35.83 -22.03 -48.66
C SER A 532 -36.34 -22.01 -50.11
N TRP A 533 -37.46 -22.68 -50.40
CA TRP A 533 -38.09 -22.76 -51.73
C TRP A 533 -38.63 -21.40 -52.23
N LEU A 534 -39.11 -20.56 -51.32
CA LEU A 534 -39.56 -19.19 -51.61
C LEU A 534 -38.40 -18.16 -51.70
N GLY A 535 -37.14 -18.59 -51.61
CA GLY A 535 -35.98 -17.71 -51.68
C GLY A 535 -35.70 -16.89 -50.41
N PHE A 536 -36.30 -17.26 -49.29
CA PHE A 536 -36.11 -16.64 -47.97
C PHE A 536 -35.23 -17.46 -47.01
N GLY A 537 -34.69 -18.61 -47.45
CA GLY A 537 -33.67 -19.37 -46.72
C GLY A 537 -32.28 -18.80 -46.96
N PRO A 538 -31.31 -19.06 -46.06
CA PRO A 538 -29.94 -18.63 -46.25
C PRO A 538 -29.37 -19.23 -47.54
N SER A 539 -28.71 -18.43 -48.36
CA SER A 539 -28.07 -18.87 -49.59
C SER A 539 -26.97 -19.91 -49.31
N GLN A 540 -26.58 -20.68 -50.31
CA GLN A 540 -25.49 -21.65 -50.15
C GLN A 540 -24.20 -20.98 -49.66
N SER A 541 -23.90 -19.77 -50.16
CA SER A 541 -22.75 -18.99 -49.70
C SER A 541 -22.86 -18.55 -48.23
N GLU A 542 -24.06 -18.27 -47.73
CA GLU A 542 -24.29 -17.96 -46.31
C GLU A 542 -24.12 -19.20 -45.41
N LYS A 543 -24.54 -20.38 -45.89
CA LYS A 543 -24.32 -21.66 -45.20
C LYS A 543 -22.83 -22.03 -45.16
N ASP A 544 -22.11 -21.85 -46.27
CA ASP A 544 -20.69 -22.12 -46.37
C ASP A 544 -19.88 -21.18 -45.45
N LEU A 545 -20.22 -19.88 -45.43
CA LEU A 545 -19.62 -18.89 -44.54
C LEU A 545 -19.87 -19.20 -43.05
N ALA A 546 -21.08 -19.66 -42.70
CA ALA A 546 -21.41 -20.07 -41.34
C ALA A 546 -20.60 -21.31 -40.90
N TRP A 547 -20.43 -22.29 -41.80
CA TRP A 547 -19.61 -23.48 -41.55
C TRP A 547 -18.11 -23.17 -41.46
N GLU A 548 -17.60 -22.24 -42.27
CA GLU A 548 -16.23 -21.74 -42.16
C GLU A 548 -16.00 -21.00 -40.84
N THR A 549 -16.92 -20.12 -40.45
CA THR A 549 -16.87 -19.41 -39.17
C THR A 549 -16.91 -20.37 -37.99
N TYR A 550 -17.76 -21.41 -38.05
CA TYR A 550 -17.83 -22.45 -37.01
C TYR A 550 -16.53 -23.27 -36.93
N ARG A 551 -15.95 -23.67 -38.07
CA ARG A 551 -14.65 -24.35 -38.11
C ARG A 551 -13.53 -23.48 -37.53
N ALA A 552 -13.49 -22.20 -37.88
CA ALA A 552 -12.53 -21.25 -37.31
C ALA A 552 -12.70 -21.13 -35.79
N ASN A 553 -13.93 -21.04 -35.29
CA ASN A 553 -14.22 -21.00 -33.86
C ASN A 553 -13.82 -22.30 -33.13
N LEU A 554 -14.02 -23.47 -33.73
CA LEU A 554 -13.57 -24.75 -33.17
C LEU A 554 -12.04 -24.84 -33.09
N THR A 555 -11.34 -24.41 -34.13
CA THR A 555 -9.86 -24.37 -34.12
C THR A 555 -9.35 -23.40 -33.05
N ALA A 556 -9.95 -22.21 -32.95
CA ALA A 556 -9.63 -21.24 -31.91
C ALA A 556 -9.91 -21.80 -30.50
N TYR A 557 -11.03 -22.49 -30.31
CA TYR A 557 -11.37 -23.16 -29.05
C TYR A 557 -10.38 -24.26 -28.69
N ALA A 558 -10.02 -25.13 -29.64
CA ALA A 558 -9.04 -26.19 -29.41
C ALA A 558 -7.67 -25.63 -29.03
N SER A 559 -7.22 -24.57 -29.72
CA SER A 559 -5.98 -23.87 -29.40
C SER A 559 -6.03 -23.22 -28.02
N ALA A 560 -7.12 -22.54 -27.67
CA ALA A 560 -7.31 -21.94 -26.35
C ALA A 560 -7.37 -22.99 -25.23
N LYS A 561 -7.98 -24.16 -25.50
CA LYS A 561 -8.07 -25.26 -24.54
C LYS A 561 -6.71 -25.88 -24.25
N GLU A 562 -5.88 -26.04 -25.28
CA GLU A 562 -4.51 -26.52 -25.10
C GLU A 562 -3.62 -25.50 -24.38
N ASP A 563 -3.73 -24.22 -24.73
CA ASP A 563 -3.04 -23.13 -24.01
C ASP A 563 -3.44 -23.09 -22.52
N TYR A 564 -4.74 -23.18 -22.22
CA TYR A 564 -5.24 -23.28 -20.85
C TYR A 564 -4.69 -24.51 -20.11
N ARG A 565 -4.64 -25.68 -20.76
CA ARG A 565 -4.09 -26.92 -20.18
C ARG A 565 -2.62 -26.74 -19.80
N VAL A 566 -1.81 -26.18 -20.71
CA VAL A 566 -0.38 -25.91 -20.49
C VAL A 566 -0.18 -24.88 -19.37
N LYS A 567 -0.99 -23.82 -19.33
CA LYS A 567 -0.94 -22.81 -18.25
C LYS A 567 -1.27 -23.40 -16.89
N LYS A 568 -2.33 -24.21 -16.81
CA LYS A 568 -2.76 -24.88 -15.59
C LYS A 568 -1.69 -25.83 -15.06
N GLU A 569 -1.11 -26.67 -15.92
CA GLU A 569 -0.04 -27.59 -15.53
C GLU A 569 1.18 -26.84 -14.94
N LYS A 570 1.57 -25.72 -15.56
CA LYS A 570 2.66 -24.87 -15.06
C LYS A 570 2.31 -24.20 -13.73
N TYR A 571 1.08 -23.70 -13.57
CA TYR A 571 0.59 -23.12 -12.32
C TYR A 571 0.66 -24.13 -11.18
N GLU A 572 0.13 -25.35 -11.37
CA GLU A 572 0.12 -26.38 -10.32
C GLU A 572 1.54 -26.81 -9.92
N ASN A 573 2.47 -26.87 -10.89
CA ASN A 573 3.88 -27.20 -10.61
C ASN A 573 4.61 -26.10 -9.81
N ALA A 574 4.27 -24.82 -10.04
CA ALA A 574 4.90 -23.69 -9.37
C ALA A 574 4.26 -23.35 -8.00
N LYS A 575 2.96 -23.64 -7.85
CA LYS A 575 2.12 -23.21 -6.73
C LYS A 575 2.72 -23.51 -5.36
N GLY A 576 3.13 -24.77 -5.14
CA GLY A 576 3.69 -25.20 -3.86
C GLY A 576 4.89 -24.35 -3.46
N LYS A 577 5.90 -24.26 -4.34
CA LYS A 577 7.16 -23.52 -4.09
C LYS A 577 6.94 -22.02 -3.86
N TYR A 578 6.01 -21.41 -4.60
CA TYR A 578 5.70 -19.99 -4.42
C TYR A 578 4.98 -19.72 -3.11
N LEU A 579 4.03 -20.59 -2.71
CA LEU A 579 3.29 -20.40 -1.47
C LEU A 579 4.20 -20.49 -0.24
N GLU A 580 5.23 -21.34 -0.23
CA GLU A 580 6.20 -21.38 0.88
C GLU A 580 6.93 -20.04 1.09
N ARG A 581 7.07 -19.22 0.03
CA ARG A 581 7.76 -17.91 0.06
C ARG A 581 6.79 -16.74 0.25
N CYS A 582 5.63 -16.84 -0.38
CA CYS A 582 4.64 -15.76 -0.43
C CYS A 582 3.67 -15.82 0.77
N PHE A 583 3.26 -17.02 1.16
CA PHE A 583 2.26 -17.25 2.21
C PHE A 583 2.56 -18.52 3.03
N PRO A 584 3.72 -18.59 3.71
CA PRO A 584 4.08 -19.80 4.44
C PRO A 584 3.09 -20.15 5.55
N ASP A 585 2.95 -21.43 5.85
CA ASP A 585 2.26 -21.91 7.04
C ASP A 585 3.13 -21.77 8.31
N ILE A 586 2.55 -22.06 9.48
CA ILE A 586 3.25 -21.89 10.76
C ILE A 586 4.45 -22.84 10.89
N GLU A 587 4.35 -24.07 10.38
CA GLU A 587 5.44 -25.04 10.47
C GLU A 587 6.63 -24.60 9.61
N GLN A 588 6.35 -24.13 8.39
CA GLN A 588 7.33 -23.54 7.49
C GLN A 588 8.00 -22.32 8.12
N MET A 589 7.24 -21.41 8.74
CA MET A 589 7.80 -20.25 9.45
C MET A 589 8.71 -20.66 10.61
N VAL A 590 8.26 -21.57 11.48
CA VAL A 590 9.05 -22.04 12.63
C VAL A 590 10.36 -22.68 12.15
N ARG A 591 10.29 -23.54 11.14
CA ARG A 591 11.47 -24.18 10.53
C ARG A 591 12.44 -23.15 9.96
N ARG A 592 11.92 -22.14 9.24
CA ARG A 592 12.73 -21.08 8.64
C ARG A 592 13.40 -20.21 9.70
N VAL A 593 12.66 -19.82 10.74
CA VAL A 593 13.21 -19.04 11.87
C VAL A 593 14.30 -19.81 12.59
N ARG A 594 14.12 -21.11 12.86
CA ARG A 594 15.16 -21.95 13.45
C ARG A 594 16.43 -21.94 12.60
N ARG A 595 16.31 -22.20 11.29
CA ARG A 595 17.45 -22.24 10.37
C ARG A 595 18.21 -20.92 10.37
N VAL A 596 17.52 -19.78 10.34
CA VAL A 596 18.15 -18.47 10.42
C VAL A 596 18.96 -18.29 11.71
N ARG A 597 18.45 -18.76 12.85
CA ARG A 597 19.19 -18.72 14.12
C ARG A 597 20.42 -19.62 14.11
N GLU A 598 20.31 -20.80 13.53
CA GLU A 598 21.43 -21.73 13.36
C GLU A 598 22.53 -21.12 12.48
N ASP A 599 22.16 -20.56 11.33
CA ASP A 599 23.10 -19.94 10.39
C ASP A 599 23.88 -18.78 11.04
N VAL A 600 23.20 -17.94 11.83
CA VAL A 600 23.87 -16.84 12.54
C VAL A 600 24.77 -17.35 13.66
N ALA A 601 24.35 -18.38 14.39
CA ALA A 601 25.18 -19.00 15.41
C ALA A 601 26.45 -19.62 14.81
N GLU A 602 26.32 -20.31 13.67
CA GLU A 602 27.44 -20.90 12.94
C GLU A 602 28.39 -19.83 12.39
N ALA A 603 27.86 -18.77 11.76
CA ALA A 603 28.68 -17.66 11.26
C ALA A 603 29.44 -16.94 12.39
N THR A 604 28.80 -16.79 13.55
CA THR A 604 29.40 -16.21 14.75
C THR A 604 30.53 -17.09 15.30
N ALA A 605 30.30 -18.39 15.39
CA ALA A 605 31.30 -19.35 15.85
C ALA A 605 32.49 -19.45 14.88
N ALA A 606 32.23 -19.43 13.56
CA ALA A 606 33.26 -19.44 12.53
C ALA A 606 34.14 -18.18 12.60
N LYS A 607 33.57 -16.98 12.74
CA LYS A 607 34.34 -15.74 12.96
C LYS A 607 35.21 -15.83 14.23
N ALA A 608 34.64 -16.29 15.34
CA ALA A 608 35.38 -16.45 16.60
C ALA A 608 36.57 -17.44 16.49
N ALA A 609 36.46 -18.49 15.67
CA ALA A 609 37.53 -19.44 15.43
C ALA A 609 38.68 -18.87 14.57
N VAL A 610 38.39 -17.90 13.69
CA VAL A 610 39.38 -17.26 12.81
C VAL A 610 40.12 -16.12 13.52
N ASP A 611 39.41 -15.32 14.33
CA ASP A 611 39.96 -14.09 14.90
C ASP A 611 40.90 -14.31 16.11
N GLY A 612 41.04 -15.55 16.60
CA GLY A 612 42.17 -16.01 17.41
C GLY A 612 42.33 -15.43 18.83
N ASP A 613 41.75 -14.27 19.16
CA ASP A 613 41.92 -13.62 20.46
C ASP A 613 40.78 -12.61 20.73
N GLY A 614 39.92 -12.92 21.71
CA GLY A 614 39.38 -11.99 22.72
C GLY A 614 38.57 -10.74 22.31
N LYS A 615 38.46 -10.35 21.04
CA LYS A 615 37.46 -9.38 20.59
C LYS A 615 36.17 -10.13 20.31
N GLY A 616 35.26 -10.09 21.28
CA GLY A 616 33.95 -10.74 21.19
C GLY A 616 33.29 -10.44 19.85
N SER A 617 32.65 -11.46 19.27
CA SER A 617 31.84 -11.27 18.07
C SER A 617 30.77 -10.21 18.36
N ASP A 618 30.68 -9.18 17.51
CA ASP A 618 29.66 -8.12 17.61
C ASP A 618 28.22 -8.67 17.43
N THR A 619 28.07 -9.92 17.02
CA THR A 619 26.78 -10.59 16.79
C THR A 619 26.25 -11.23 18.08
N ALA A 620 25.27 -10.58 18.71
CA ALA A 620 24.58 -11.14 19.87
C ALA A 620 23.68 -12.34 19.48
N PRO A 621 23.52 -13.35 20.37
CA PRO A 621 22.59 -14.45 20.11
C PRO A 621 21.16 -13.97 19.85
N LEU A 622 20.54 -14.52 18.80
CA LEU A 622 19.18 -14.19 18.40
C LEU A 622 18.17 -14.79 19.39
N THR A 623 17.65 -13.93 20.26
CA THR A 623 16.85 -14.30 21.45
C THR A 623 15.57 -13.49 21.60
N ARG A 624 15.39 -12.43 20.81
CA ARG A 624 14.16 -11.62 20.81
C ARG A 624 13.55 -11.60 19.42
N LEU A 625 12.22 -11.68 19.36
CA LEU A 625 11.48 -11.73 18.11
C LEU A 625 10.39 -10.65 18.07
N TYR A 626 10.33 -9.89 16.99
CA TYR A 626 9.24 -8.95 16.71
C TYR A 626 8.61 -9.25 15.34
N MET A 627 7.29 -9.38 15.30
CA MET A 627 6.55 -9.70 14.07
C MET A 627 5.73 -8.50 13.58
N MET A 628 6.10 -7.95 12.43
CA MET A 628 5.31 -6.97 11.69
C MET A 628 4.36 -7.71 10.73
N THR A 629 3.05 -7.57 10.96
CA THR A 629 2.05 -8.38 10.22
C THR A 629 0.65 -7.78 10.24
N ASN A 630 -0.11 -8.01 9.16
CA ASN A 630 -1.56 -7.77 9.08
C ASN A 630 -2.38 -9.01 9.54
N GLY A 631 -1.74 -10.02 10.12
CA GLY A 631 -2.39 -11.21 10.69
C GLY A 631 -3.36 -10.89 11.83
N LYS A 632 -4.39 -11.73 11.96
CA LYS A 632 -5.37 -11.63 13.05
C LYS A 632 -4.79 -12.22 14.36
N PRO A 633 -5.25 -11.75 15.55
CA PRO A 633 -4.74 -12.23 16.82
C PRO A 633 -4.67 -13.76 16.99
N PRO A 634 -5.68 -14.57 16.61
CA PRO A 634 -5.62 -16.02 16.79
C PRO A 634 -4.46 -16.69 16.04
N PHE A 635 -4.15 -16.21 14.83
CA PHE A 635 -3.01 -16.69 14.07
C PHE A 635 -1.67 -16.35 14.77
N LEU A 636 -1.59 -15.17 15.38
CA LEU A 636 -0.39 -14.74 16.09
C LEU A 636 -0.20 -15.52 17.38
N ASP A 637 -1.27 -15.82 18.10
CA ASP A 637 -1.22 -16.65 19.31
C ASP A 637 -0.72 -18.07 18.99
N GLU A 638 -1.21 -18.66 17.90
CA GLU A 638 -0.77 -19.97 17.42
C GLU A 638 0.71 -19.95 17.01
N LEU A 639 1.14 -18.95 16.23
CA LEU A 639 2.53 -18.82 15.81
C LEU A 639 3.49 -18.57 16.99
N LYS A 640 3.09 -17.72 17.95
CA LYS A 640 3.86 -17.49 19.19
C LYS A 640 4.05 -18.80 19.96
N ALA A 641 2.97 -19.57 20.14
CA ALA A 641 3.02 -20.87 20.82
C ALA A 641 3.93 -21.87 20.09
N ALA A 642 3.85 -21.94 18.76
CA ALA A 642 4.67 -22.85 17.97
C ALA A 642 6.18 -22.49 18.02
N LEU A 643 6.53 -21.21 17.95
CA LEU A 643 7.91 -20.73 18.09
C LEU A 643 8.48 -21.01 19.49
N GLN A 644 7.65 -20.86 20.52
CA GLN A 644 8.02 -21.16 21.91
C GLN A 644 8.27 -22.67 22.09
N ALA A 645 7.33 -23.50 21.66
CA ALA A 645 7.43 -24.96 21.75
C ALA A 645 8.67 -25.50 21.02
N ASP A 646 8.98 -24.96 19.84
CA ASP A 646 10.19 -25.33 19.13
C ASP A 646 11.45 -24.97 19.90
N SER A 647 11.52 -23.77 20.46
CA SER A 647 12.67 -23.34 21.25
C SER A 647 12.90 -24.19 22.49
N GLU A 648 11.82 -24.64 23.15
CA GLU A 648 11.87 -25.53 24.30
C GLU A 648 12.33 -26.94 23.89
N ALA A 649 11.85 -27.45 22.76
CA ALA A 649 12.28 -28.73 22.21
C ALA A 649 13.79 -28.73 21.88
N GLN A 650 14.31 -27.65 21.28
CA GLN A 650 15.74 -27.50 21.00
C GLN A 650 16.60 -27.35 22.27
N ALA A 651 16.03 -26.81 23.36
CA ALA A 651 16.75 -26.73 24.64
C ALA A 651 16.89 -28.10 25.32
N GLN A 652 15.93 -29.02 25.09
CA GLN A 652 15.87 -30.34 25.71
C GLN A 652 16.68 -31.42 24.96
N THR A 653 17.04 -31.20 23.69
CA THR A 653 17.87 -32.14 22.93
C THR A 653 19.31 -32.17 23.49
N THR A 654 19.66 -33.26 24.18
CA THR A 654 21.05 -33.62 24.51
C THR A 654 21.81 -33.99 23.24
N PRO A 655 23.10 -33.60 23.08
CA PRO A 655 23.90 -34.03 21.94
C PRO A 655 24.10 -35.55 22.00
N SER A 656 23.30 -36.29 21.23
CA SER A 656 23.46 -37.73 21.09
C SER A 656 24.66 -38.03 20.18
N SER A 657 25.60 -38.79 20.71
CA SER A 657 26.77 -39.31 20.01
C SER A 657 26.38 -40.35 18.94
N SER A 658 25.75 -39.95 17.82
CA SER A 658 25.63 -40.81 16.63
C SER A 658 25.02 -40.06 15.42
N SER A 659 25.85 -39.80 14.42
CA SER A 659 25.56 -39.95 12.98
C SER A 659 24.27 -39.35 12.37
N SER A 660 24.03 -38.05 12.54
CA SER A 660 23.37 -37.20 11.54
C SER A 660 23.86 -35.76 11.69
N PRO A 661 23.98 -34.96 10.61
CA PRO A 661 24.41 -33.57 10.70
C PRO A 661 23.25 -32.71 11.22
N SER A 662 22.83 -32.93 12.45
CA SER A 662 21.94 -32.03 13.19
C SER A 662 22.81 -31.01 13.93
N SER A 663 22.54 -29.73 13.66
CA SER A 663 23.25 -28.51 14.05
C SER A 663 24.14 -28.61 15.31
N PRO A 664 25.44 -28.22 15.22
CA PRO A 664 26.37 -28.26 16.35
C PRO A 664 26.12 -27.19 17.43
N HIS A 665 25.12 -26.31 17.26
CA HIS A 665 24.87 -25.18 18.16
C HIS A 665 23.55 -25.33 18.92
N ARG A 666 23.63 -25.46 20.25
CA ARG A 666 22.46 -25.32 21.14
C ARG A 666 21.96 -23.87 21.07
N LEU A 667 20.81 -23.65 20.44
CA LEU A 667 20.18 -22.33 20.39
C LEU A 667 19.66 -21.92 21.77
N PRO A 668 19.83 -20.66 22.19
CA PRO A 668 19.25 -20.17 23.44
C PRO A 668 17.70 -20.15 23.38
N PRO A 669 16.99 -20.18 24.51
CA PRO A 669 15.56 -19.94 24.52
C PRO A 669 15.21 -18.52 24.06
N TRP A 670 13.95 -18.30 23.64
CA TRP A 670 13.44 -16.94 23.43
C TRP A 670 13.36 -16.17 24.77
N GLU A 671 13.91 -14.96 24.79
CA GLU A 671 13.70 -13.98 25.86
C GLU A 671 12.33 -13.30 25.70
N SER A 672 11.95 -12.98 24.46
CA SER A 672 10.65 -12.36 24.16
C SER A 672 10.18 -12.61 22.73
N ILE A 673 8.85 -12.66 22.58
CA ILE A 673 8.16 -12.78 21.29
C ILE A 673 7.01 -11.77 21.24
N HIS A 674 7.20 -10.70 20.46
CA HIS A 674 6.26 -9.60 20.31
C HIS A 674 5.78 -9.45 18.85
N THR A 675 4.72 -8.69 18.66
CA THR A 675 4.06 -8.43 17.39
C THR A 675 3.63 -6.97 17.30
N SER A 676 3.36 -6.48 16.10
CA SER A 676 2.78 -5.15 15.92
C SER A 676 1.37 -4.99 16.52
N ARG A 677 0.73 -6.08 16.97
CA ARG A 677 -0.53 -6.03 17.74
C ARG A 677 -0.30 -5.73 19.23
N ASP A 678 0.86 -6.10 19.76
CA ASP A 678 1.22 -5.79 21.16
C ASP A 678 1.45 -4.28 21.36
N LEU A 679 1.81 -3.55 20.29
CA LEU A 679 1.92 -2.09 20.29
C LEU A 679 0.56 -1.36 20.37
N MET A 680 -0.51 -2.00 19.90
CA MET A 680 -1.84 -1.36 19.82
C MET A 680 -2.56 -1.31 21.17
N HIS A 681 -2.23 -2.23 22.06
CA HIS A 681 -2.82 -2.32 23.39
C HIS A 681 -1.73 -2.00 24.40
N GLY A 682 -1.75 -0.80 24.98
CA GLY A 682 -1.04 -0.60 26.24
C GLY A 682 -1.46 -1.70 27.19
N HIS A 683 -0.52 -2.50 27.71
CA HIS A 683 -0.82 -3.60 28.63
C HIS A 683 -1.73 -3.09 29.77
N GLY A 684 -3.04 -3.36 29.68
CA GLY A 684 -4.01 -2.64 30.49
C GLY A 684 -5.47 -3.04 30.29
N GLU A 685 -5.75 -4.31 29.95
CA GLU A 685 -7.08 -4.88 30.17
C GLU A 685 -6.95 -6.25 30.84
N ARG A 686 -6.28 -6.28 32.01
CA ARG A 686 -6.60 -7.27 33.05
C ARG A 686 -7.63 -6.62 33.97
N GLN A 687 -8.77 -7.29 34.10
CA GLN A 687 -9.83 -6.92 35.03
C GLN A 687 -9.28 -6.68 36.44
N GLY A 688 -9.51 -5.49 36.98
CA GLY A 688 -9.38 -5.18 38.41
C GLY A 688 -7.99 -4.78 38.87
N GLY A 689 -7.81 -3.48 39.16
CA GLY A 689 -6.70 -2.96 39.96
C GLY A 689 -5.94 -1.83 39.27
N GLY A 690 -6.05 -0.62 39.82
CA GLY A 690 -5.38 0.58 39.30
C GLY A 690 -3.86 0.44 39.31
N GLY A 691 -3.29 0.32 38.11
CA GLY A 691 -1.88 0.52 37.80
C GLY A 691 -1.78 0.89 36.34
N GLY A 692 -1.48 2.15 36.03
CA GLY A 692 -1.42 2.67 34.66
C GLY A 692 -0.33 1.98 33.84
N GLY A 693 -0.72 1.22 32.82
CA GLY A 693 0.21 0.70 31.82
C GLY A 693 0.80 1.85 31.01
N LEU A 694 2.10 2.06 31.11
CA LEU A 694 2.87 3.16 30.48
C LEU A 694 3.28 2.88 29.00
N GLY A 695 2.73 1.86 28.35
CA GLY A 695 3.10 1.45 26.98
C GLY A 695 1.95 1.57 25.97
N GLY A 696 2.27 1.52 24.67
CA GLY A 696 1.30 1.55 23.56
C GLY A 696 1.49 2.70 22.58
N LEU A 697 0.88 2.58 21.40
CA LEU A 697 0.82 3.63 20.39
C LEU A 697 -0.24 4.69 20.73
N GLY A 698 0.14 5.96 20.60
CA GLY A 698 -0.79 7.08 20.66
C GLY A 698 -1.77 7.09 19.48
N TRP A 699 -2.82 7.91 19.57
CA TRP A 699 -3.89 7.95 18.56
C TRP A 699 -3.37 8.22 17.15
N GLU A 700 -2.48 9.18 16.96
CA GLU A 700 -1.89 9.49 15.65
C GLU A 700 -0.97 8.37 15.14
N GLU A 701 -0.13 7.84 16.03
CA GLU A 701 0.87 6.82 15.72
C GLU A 701 0.26 5.51 15.23
N GLN A 702 -0.91 5.13 15.73
CA GLN A 702 -1.64 3.92 15.31
C GLN A 702 -1.92 3.90 13.80
N TYR A 703 -2.08 5.07 13.17
CA TYR A 703 -2.39 5.20 11.74
C TYR A 703 -1.15 5.37 10.85
N VAL A 704 0.03 5.46 11.47
CA VAL A 704 1.35 5.48 10.78
C VAL A 704 2.29 4.35 11.26
N ALA A 705 1.76 3.37 12.00
CA ALA A 705 2.53 2.30 12.63
C ALA A 705 3.33 1.44 11.66
N GLN A 706 2.90 1.35 10.39
CA GLN A 706 3.65 0.69 9.33
C GLN A 706 5.04 1.31 9.10
N THR A 707 5.21 2.61 9.36
CA THR A 707 6.52 3.29 9.29
C THR A 707 7.38 2.93 10.49
N LEU A 708 6.77 2.80 11.69
CA LEU A 708 7.46 2.28 12.86
C LEU A 708 7.92 0.83 12.65
N ASP A 709 7.11 -0.01 12.00
CA ASP A 709 7.50 -1.36 11.64
C ASP A 709 8.75 -1.36 10.73
N ILE A 710 8.80 -0.52 9.69
CA ILE A 710 9.99 -0.36 8.83
C ILE A 710 11.19 0.10 9.66
N TYR A 711 10.99 1.09 10.55
CA TYR A 711 12.04 1.63 11.43
C TYR A 711 12.68 0.54 12.29
N VAL A 712 11.87 -0.29 12.96
CA VAL A 712 12.35 -1.40 13.80
C VAL A 712 13.06 -2.45 12.96
N ALA A 713 12.53 -2.79 11.78
CA ALA A 713 13.11 -3.80 10.90
C ALA A 713 14.43 -3.36 10.24
N GLN A 714 14.55 -2.08 9.89
CA GLN A 714 15.81 -1.50 9.42
C GLN A 714 16.92 -1.72 10.45
N ARG A 715 16.60 -1.56 11.73
CA ARG A 715 17.53 -1.69 12.87
C ARG A 715 17.66 -3.11 13.41
N ALA A 716 16.93 -4.11 12.92
CA ALA A 716 17.03 -5.47 13.45
C ALA A 716 18.43 -6.07 13.24
N GLU A 717 18.92 -6.88 14.19
CA GLU A 717 20.12 -7.70 13.97
C GLU A 717 19.92 -8.59 12.75
N VAL A 718 18.77 -9.28 12.70
CA VAL A 718 18.34 -10.05 11.52
C VAL A 718 16.91 -9.70 11.15
N PHE A 719 16.69 -9.51 9.85
CA PHE A 719 15.35 -9.33 9.28
C PHE A 719 15.00 -10.51 8.37
N VAL A 720 13.80 -11.06 8.51
CA VAL A 720 13.23 -12.08 7.62
C VAL A 720 11.97 -11.53 6.96
N GLY A 721 12.01 -11.34 5.65
CA GLY A 721 10.99 -10.64 4.89
C GLY A 721 10.20 -11.47 3.89
N ASN A 722 9.07 -10.94 3.43
CA ASN A 722 8.35 -11.48 2.28
C ASN A 722 8.93 -10.92 0.97
N GLY A 723 9.53 -11.78 0.15
CA GLY A 723 10.24 -11.40 -1.08
C GLY A 723 9.39 -10.71 -2.14
N PHE A 724 8.07 -10.85 -2.09
CA PHE A 724 7.15 -10.21 -3.04
C PHE A 724 6.58 -8.88 -2.53
N SER A 725 6.83 -8.52 -1.28
CA SER A 725 6.25 -7.31 -0.69
C SER A 725 7.13 -6.08 -0.87
N SER A 726 6.53 -4.98 -1.31
CA SER A 726 7.16 -3.65 -1.36
C SER A 726 7.53 -3.10 0.02
N LEU A 727 6.78 -3.47 1.08
CA LEU A 727 7.14 -3.08 2.45
C LEU A 727 8.47 -3.73 2.86
N THR A 728 8.68 -5.01 2.52
CA THR A 728 9.98 -5.70 2.67
C THR A 728 11.05 -4.97 1.85
N ALA A 729 10.74 -4.65 0.59
CA ALA A 729 11.68 -4.02 -0.32
C ALA A 729 12.23 -2.68 0.22
N ASN A 730 11.42 -1.89 0.92
CA ASN A 730 11.90 -0.68 1.60
C ASN A 730 12.86 -0.98 2.75
N VAL A 731 12.55 -1.98 3.59
CA VAL A 731 13.46 -2.40 4.67
C VAL A 731 14.80 -2.87 4.09
N VAL A 732 14.76 -3.68 3.03
CA VAL A 732 15.96 -4.16 2.35
C VAL A 732 16.74 -3.00 1.75
N MET A 733 16.09 -2.09 1.01
CA MET A 733 16.70 -0.90 0.44
C MET A 733 17.43 -0.06 1.50
N LEU A 734 16.77 0.23 2.62
CA LEU A 734 17.37 1.02 3.71
C LEU A 734 18.53 0.28 4.39
N ARG A 735 18.39 -1.02 4.69
CA ARG A 735 19.48 -1.84 5.25
C ARG A 735 20.69 -1.85 4.33
N ARG A 736 20.48 -1.95 3.02
CA ARG A 736 21.55 -1.94 2.01
C ARG A 736 22.23 -0.61 1.85
N ALA A 737 21.48 0.49 1.84
CA ALA A 737 22.04 1.84 1.77
C ALA A 737 22.99 2.14 2.94
N HIS A 738 22.75 1.53 4.11
CA HIS A 738 23.59 1.66 5.30
C HIS A 738 24.60 0.52 5.48
N GLY A 739 24.82 -0.32 4.46
CA GLY A 739 25.89 -1.32 4.47
C GLY A 739 25.64 -2.54 5.35
N VAL A 740 24.39 -2.83 5.73
CA VAL A 740 24.06 -4.08 6.43
C VAL A 740 24.34 -5.27 5.48
N GLU A 741 25.12 -6.24 5.97
CA GLU A 741 25.47 -7.44 5.21
C GLU A 741 24.22 -8.19 4.73
N GLY A 742 24.24 -8.68 3.48
CA GLY A 742 23.13 -9.44 2.90
C GLY A 742 22.69 -10.63 3.75
N VAL A 743 23.64 -11.27 4.45
CA VAL A 743 23.34 -12.39 5.34
C VAL A 743 22.42 -12.00 6.52
N LYS A 744 22.41 -10.75 6.96
CA LYS A 744 21.51 -10.28 8.01
C LYS A 744 20.11 -9.94 7.49
N THR A 745 19.86 -10.15 6.21
CA THR A 745 18.60 -9.86 5.52
C THR A 745 18.16 -11.09 4.76
N ARG A 746 17.19 -11.82 5.31
CA ARG A 746 16.71 -13.09 4.78
C ARG A 746 15.29 -12.92 4.23
N LEU A 747 14.88 -13.83 3.36
CA LEU A 747 13.50 -13.92 2.88
C LEU A 747 12.86 -15.25 3.31
N TRP A 748 11.53 -15.34 3.27
CA TRP A 748 10.80 -16.58 3.58
C TRP A 748 11.27 -17.74 2.72
#